data_AF-A0A8S3ZIJ8-F1
#
_entry.id   AF-A0A8S3ZIJ8-F1
#
_cell.length_a   1.000
_cell.length_b   1.000
_cell.length_c   1.000
_cell.angle_alpha   90.00
_cell.angle_beta   90.00
_cell.angle_gamma   90.00
#
_symmetry.space_group_name_H-M   'P 1'
#
loop_
_entity.id
_entity.type
_entity.pdbx_description
1 polymer ?
#
loop_
_entity_poly.entity_id
_entity_poly.type
_entity_poly.pdbx_seq_one_letter_code
_entity_poly.pdbx_strand_id
1 'polypeptide(L)'
;GPGVLHSAPVCRFAMHLLSKHSEITNTVDLLPLHVSLANLQEQTQEVSLMLRHVWCHSSALASPQYDVRLLEKQLLQQSFFKLMHAIQSLFPANHQPDWSAALKDLQSTDHFSGQSFGEFQNILTSNLHSFPSHISALLPRCLEVVHDALRETNPDRLVPLVGHGLVYVGLLLAHFLSPKGPIDPVEKNRLKLGHIDKELEELEAELSTWNQHLQMRTGKGISETHTDHLHPRVLAQLQRQEKLKASRRRLEQSAAYRPDQIQYLQLSQAISSFMENSCSVGKISDLVRRLGINDSSSGHQGDVSLTAALQEERVWQDTTERFIRRLVSTFQCYMDIVVPFCVGVQEMKLGLRLLAQNGHKSLKIRKLGSYQNITSLVGTLCSFPTINQALPDLLSLANQMSSSSVQDAVVSVLLSSSAGDDVREEMRAAKSRLLLCALLLLKAHSFISRHLDSNFIATLSGILHRFTSAWAEQEERRKQKEAEESALFKYKEQIHGDERSENEKEEADFRAAYPSFEQDFLDVTGAVRLEDIGLEKGHEQPAGSSRVNSLDGISPKEMAQVCSAHSEILITLAQADWLERNPSDSVADVLTPALMSYQIGTTVVRTAFDVLDPETDGQVLGSHLLVGGSVLQYLELQNGSSVMQDVLKKPSRKSYNIYYDANVPEVMKCKAIIDSLRKRVKQLQEEWPDHPTLVLLNQIMDRILSFSVTSPVVKFLTGLELLLQKAQDWESNAASYVSMASQLSEITSVIVSWRKLELSCWSSALDREEEKCKEKASHWWFHLFQVTSAFVTAGPLPEGKDTDKAAILDSLKQFMESSTMGEYSFRLQMLLAFHCQLLYMDNSPVQKQLVHMLWNVYQFYKQYEPSIEAEVKRLRSPIDKQLKGFVKIARWSDLNYWALKTTTEKTHRTVHKYIKEYQAVLRQPAKSMLGDRGDDLVAQAVKQMSGFALEEQITSFTQAITSSLRSAQVYESCMFKLPSAVSSDVSLLLRMPSLFKKMKKHLIKCVADSRDVRMIVVFDDFTGELIQEVHELQGLQVNMNAEKDKQKSEARSFNMRKRKSLADLFKILSQIGLSYRKGVTGKAGRGFNSALELPPLNLQAHPDLFWFPQELTMADIERIRGFIEHFSQLFIEQRGRLSALASSFLAL
;
A
#
# COMPACT_ATOMS: atom_id res chain seq x y z
N GLY A 1 -29.48 9.46 11.67
CA GLY A 1 -29.74 9.64 13.11
C GLY A 1 -28.43 9.90 13.84
N PRO A 2 -28.45 10.33 15.12
CA PRO A 2 -27.23 10.65 15.88
C PRO A 2 -26.20 9.50 15.87
N GLY A 3 -26.69 8.27 15.75
CA GLY A 3 -25.86 7.09 15.55
C GLY A 3 -24.73 7.18 14.50
N VAL A 4 -24.97 7.85 13.39
CA VAL A 4 -23.99 7.94 12.30
C VAL A 4 -22.71 8.67 12.73
N LEU A 5 -22.82 9.60 13.70
CA LEU A 5 -21.69 10.37 14.23
C LEU A 5 -20.77 9.55 15.16
N HIS A 6 -21.19 8.36 15.58
CA HIS A 6 -20.40 7.43 16.41
C HIS A 6 -19.69 6.36 15.58
N SER A 7 -19.73 6.49 14.25
CA SER A 7 -18.96 5.70 13.30
C SER A 7 -17.97 6.59 12.57
N ALA A 8 -17.30 6.07 11.54
CA ALA A 8 -16.44 6.84 10.63
C ALA A 8 -17.17 7.14 9.29
N PRO A 9 -18.15 8.07 9.27
CA PRO A 9 -18.97 8.33 8.09
C PRO A 9 -18.19 8.92 6.92
N VAL A 10 -17.16 9.74 7.17
CA VAL A 10 -16.33 10.31 6.10
C VAL A 10 -15.53 9.21 5.43
N CYS A 11 -14.88 8.33 6.20
CA CYS A 11 -14.19 7.16 5.69
C CYS A 11 -15.11 6.27 4.88
N ARG A 12 -16.31 5.96 5.39
CA ARG A 12 -17.29 5.14 4.67
C ARG A 12 -17.65 5.75 3.32
N PHE A 13 -17.98 7.05 3.28
CA PHE A 13 -18.39 7.72 2.05
C PHE A 13 -17.23 7.84 1.06
N ALA A 14 -16.06 8.32 1.52
CA ALA A 14 -14.91 8.55 0.67
C ALA A 14 -14.34 7.25 0.10
N MET A 15 -14.15 6.22 0.93
CA MET A 15 -13.66 4.92 0.45
C MET A 15 -14.67 4.25 -0.47
N HIS A 16 -15.97 4.29 -0.15
CA HIS A 16 -16.98 3.75 -1.06
C HIS A 16 -16.96 4.47 -2.41
N LEU A 17 -16.90 5.80 -2.43
CA LEU A 17 -16.82 6.57 -3.68
C LEU A 17 -15.56 6.23 -4.47
N LEU A 18 -14.41 6.21 -3.80
CA LEU A 18 -13.12 5.93 -4.43
C LEU A 18 -12.98 4.47 -4.86
N SER A 19 -13.70 3.50 -4.26
CA SER A 19 -13.53 2.07 -4.52
C SER A 19 -14.76 1.37 -5.11
N LYS A 20 -15.77 2.13 -5.58
CA LYS A 20 -17.08 1.63 -6.07
C LYS A 20 -16.96 0.44 -7.04
N HIS A 21 -15.85 0.33 -7.77
CA HIS A 21 -15.62 -0.68 -8.81
C HIS A 21 -14.24 -1.36 -8.75
N SER A 22 -13.46 -1.18 -7.69
CA SER A 22 -12.11 -1.77 -7.60
C SER A 22 -12.14 -3.15 -6.97
N GLU A 23 -11.72 -4.17 -7.73
CA GLU A 23 -11.44 -5.50 -7.22
C GLU A 23 -9.95 -5.64 -6.86
N ILE A 24 -9.64 -6.48 -5.88
CA ILE A 24 -8.25 -6.78 -5.43
C ILE A 24 -7.60 -7.77 -6.41
N THR A 25 -7.94 -7.73 -7.71
CA THR A 25 -7.55 -8.77 -8.67
C THR A 25 -6.19 -8.50 -9.30
N ASN A 26 -5.81 -7.25 -9.60
CA ASN A 26 -4.52 -6.93 -10.24
C ASN A 26 -3.56 -6.09 -9.36
N THR A 27 -2.33 -6.56 -9.16
CA THR A 27 -1.25 -5.91 -8.38
C THR A 27 -0.69 -4.65 -9.04
N VAL A 28 -1.06 -4.37 -10.30
CA VAL A 28 -0.51 -3.27 -11.11
C VAL A 28 -1.39 -2.02 -11.08
N ASP A 29 -2.69 -2.16 -10.78
CA ASP A 29 -3.63 -1.05 -10.81
C ASP A 29 -3.77 -0.43 -9.41
N LEU A 30 -2.86 0.48 -9.10
CA LEU A 30 -2.80 1.20 -7.83
C LEU A 30 -3.94 2.22 -7.63
N LEU A 31 -4.63 2.59 -8.71
CA LEU A 31 -5.74 3.54 -8.67
C LEU A 31 -7.05 2.84 -9.07
N PRO A 32 -8.14 3.07 -8.31
CA PRO A 32 -9.44 2.43 -8.52
C PRO A 32 -10.23 3.08 -9.66
N LEU A 33 -9.73 2.94 -10.90
CA LEU A 33 -10.27 3.62 -12.08
C LEU A 33 -11.16 2.71 -12.93
N HIS A 34 -11.94 1.82 -12.31
CA HIS A 34 -12.97 1.05 -13.01
C HIS A 34 -14.23 1.88 -13.27
N VAL A 35 -14.05 3.07 -13.84
CA VAL A 35 -15.13 4.01 -14.16
C VAL A 35 -15.52 3.81 -15.63
N SER A 36 -16.81 3.61 -15.89
CA SER A 36 -17.34 3.55 -17.26
C SER A 36 -17.07 4.85 -18.02
N LEU A 37 -16.78 4.78 -19.32
CA LEU A 37 -16.55 5.96 -20.16
C LEU A 37 -17.72 6.97 -20.13
N ALA A 38 -18.97 6.50 -20.02
CA ALA A 38 -20.14 7.38 -19.85
C ALA A 38 -20.02 8.29 -18.63
N ASN A 39 -19.85 7.67 -17.46
CA ASN A 39 -19.96 8.32 -16.14
C ASN A 39 -18.68 9.04 -15.70
N LEU A 40 -17.64 9.11 -16.54
CA LEU A 40 -16.36 9.68 -16.15
C LEU A 40 -16.48 11.12 -15.64
N GLN A 41 -17.24 11.98 -16.33
CA GLN A 41 -17.41 13.38 -15.93
C GLN A 41 -18.14 13.51 -14.59
N GLU A 42 -19.17 12.68 -14.37
CA GLU A 42 -19.91 12.63 -13.11
C GLU A 42 -19.01 12.17 -11.97
N GLN A 43 -18.21 11.11 -12.19
CA GLN A 43 -17.25 10.62 -11.19
C GLN A 43 -16.14 11.64 -10.88
N THR A 44 -15.57 12.30 -11.90
CA THR A 44 -14.61 13.39 -11.69
C THR A 44 -15.23 14.51 -10.85
N GLN A 45 -16.48 14.88 -11.14
CA GLN A 45 -17.19 15.90 -10.38
C GLN A 45 -17.46 15.44 -8.93
N GLU A 46 -17.94 14.21 -8.72
CA GLU A 46 -18.15 13.62 -7.39
C GLU A 46 -16.87 13.62 -6.55
N VAL A 47 -15.75 13.15 -7.11
CA VAL A 47 -14.44 13.13 -6.44
C VAL A 47 -13.95 14.55 -6.15
N SER A 48 -14.10 15.50 -7.09
CA SER A 48 -13.70 16.89 -6.88
C SER A 48 -14.50 17.58 -5.77
N LEU A 49 -15.81 17.34 -5.70
CA LEU A 49 -16.69 17.89 -4.66
C LEU A 49 -16.35 17.30 -3.30
N MET A 50 -16.12 15.98 -3.24
CA MET A 50 -15.68 15.30 -2.03
C MET A 50 -14.35 15.89 -1.54
N LEU A 51 -13.33 15.98 -2.40
CA LEU A 51 -12.02 16.52 -2.03
C LEU A 51 -12.11 17.97 -1.56
N ARG A 52 -12.88 18.81 -2.24
CA ARG A 52 -13.12 20.20 -1.82
C ARG A 52 -13.77 20.26 -0.45
N HIS A 53 -14.76 19.40 -0.20
CA HIS A 53 -15.43 19.35 1.10
C HIS A 53 -14.49 18.89 2.22
N VAL A 54 -13.76 17.79 2.01
CA VAL A 54 -12.76 17.25 2.95
C VAL A 54 -11.67 18.29 3.23
N TRP A 55 -11.18 18.99 2.20
CA TRP A 55 -10.16 20.04 2.34
C TRP A 55 -10.67 21.26 3.11
N CYS A 56 -11.82 21.83 2.71
CA CYS A 56 -12.38 23.03 3.34
C CYS A 56 -12.79 22.82 4.80
N HIS A 57 -13.21 21.61 5.18
CA HIS A 57 -13.63 21.28 6.54
C HIS A 57 -12.60 20.47 7.33
N SER A 58 -11.39 20.27 6.78
CA SER A 58 -10.32 19.51 7.42
C SER A 58 -9.99 20.01 8.83
N SER A 59 -9.99 21.33 9.05
CA SER A 59 -9.74 21.94 10.36
C SER A 59 -10.80 21.60 11.40
N ALA A 60 -12.07 21.48 11.00
CA ALA A 60 -13.16 21.09 11.88
C ALA A 60 -13.17 19.57 12.12
N LEU A 61 -13.01 18.78 11.05
CA LEU A 61 -13.01 17.32 11.08
C LEU A 61 -11.81 16.73 11.83
N ALA A 62 -10.67 17.43 11.84
CA ALA A 62 -9.44 16.98 12.48
C ALA A 62 -9.18 17.65 13.84
N SER A 63 -10.04 18.56 14.30
CA SER A 63 -9.86 19.27 15.56
C SER A 63 -10.35 18.44 16.76
N PRO A 64 -9.51 18.24 17.80
CA PRO A 64 -9.91 17.52 19.00
C PRO A 64 -10.99 18.26 19.82
N GLN A 65 -11.23 19.54 19.55
CA GLN A 65 -12.27 20.33 20.22
C GLN A 65 -13.69 19.91 19.80
N TYR A 66 -13.84 19.34 18.60
CA TYR A 66 -15.12 18.85 18.07
C TYR A 66 -15.26 17.33 18.18
N ASP A 67 -14.49 16.70 19.07
CA ASP A 67 -14.66 15.28 19.37
C ASP A 67 -16.08 15.03 19.90
N VAL A 68 -16.82 14.19 19.19
CA VAL A 68 -18.19 13.80 19.51
C VAL A 68 -18.27 13.27 20.94
N ARG A 69 -17.29 12.48 21.39
CA ARG A 69 -17.28 11.89 22.74
C ARG A 69 -17.14 12.96 23.83
N LEU A 70 -16.31 13.97 23.58
CA LEU A 70 -16.13 15.09 24.50
C LEU A 70 -17.39 15.96 24.58
N LEU A 71 -18.03 16.24 23.43
CA LEU A 71 -19.26 17.02 23.36
C LEU A 71 -20.42 16.32 24.11
N GLU A 72 -20.51 15.00 24.02
CA GLU A 72 -21.52 14.22 24.75
C GLU A 72 -21.29 14.22 26.26
N LYS A 73 -20.02 14.10 26.67
CA LYS A 73 -19.63 14.22 28.08
C LYS A 73 -20.00 15.60 28.63
N GLN A 74 -19.74 16.67 27.86
CA GLN A 74 -20.13 18.03 28.20
C GLN A 74 -21.65 18.22 28.25
N LEU A 75 -22.40 17.64 27.30
CA LEU A 75 -23.86 17.66 27.30
C LEU A 75 -24.41 17.01 28.57
N LEU A 76 -23.93 15.81 28.91
CA LEU A 76 -24.33 15.12 30.14
C LEU A 76 -24.04 15.97 31.37
N GLN A 77 -22.85 16.56 31.46
CA GLN A 77 -22.47 17.44 32.56
C GLN A 77 -23.43 18.63 32.68
N GLN A 78 -23.72 19.32 31.57
CA GLN A 78 -24.62 20.47 31.57
C GLN A 78 -26.06 20.09 31.93
N SER A 79 -26.58 19.00 31.39
CA SER A 79 -27.94 18.51 31.68
C SER A 79 -28.07 18.06 33.13
N PHE A 80 -27.06 17.37 33.66
CA PHE A 80 -27.01 16.97 35.06
C PHE A 80 -27.02 18.18 35.99
N PHE A 81 -26.18 19.19 35.74
CA PHE A 81 -26.17 20.39 36.58
C PHE A 81 -27.49 21.17 36.50
N LYS A 82 -28.09 21.29 35.31
CA LYS A 82 -29.41 21.90 35.17
C LYS A 82 -30.48 21.16 35.99
N LEU A 83 -30.46 19.84 35.98
CA LEU A 83 -31.34 19.01 36.81
C LEU A 83 -31.10 19.27 38.31
N MET A 84 -29.84 19.30 38.77
CA MET A 84 -29.51 19.54 40.17
C MET A 84 -29.90 20.95 40.65
N HIS A 85 -29.77 21.97 39.78
CA HIS A 85 -30.27 23.33 40.03
C HIS A 85 -31.80 23.36 40.12
N ALA A 86 -32.51 22.63 39.26
CA ALA A 86 -33.97 22.58 39.28
C ALA A 86 -34.52 21.89 40.55
N ILE A 87 -33.87 20.81 40.99
CA ILE A 87 -34.25 20.06 42.20
C ILE A 87 -34.06 20.91 43.47
N GLN A 88 -33.18 21.92 43.47
CA GLN A 88 -32.97 22.81 44.61
C GLN A 88 -34.29 23.39 45.17
N SER A 89 -35.20 23.76 44.28
CA SER A 89 -36.51 24.35 44.63
C SER A 89 -37.43 23.40 45.41
N LEU A 90 -37.14 22.10 45.39
CA LEU A 90 -37.93 21.06 46.07
C LEU A 90 -37.43 20.79 47.50
N PHE A 91 -36.26 21.30 47.89
CA PHE A 91 -35.75 21.15 49.26
C PHE A 91 -36.36 22.19 50.22
N PRO A 92 -36.49 21.86 51.52
CA PRO A 92 -36.85 22.83 52.55
C PRO A 92 -35.91 24.05 52.56
N ALA A 93 -36.46 25.25 52.83
CA ALA A 93 -35.73 26.53 52.77
C ALA A 93 -34.43 26.55 53.59
N ASN A 94 -34.33 25.74 54.65
CA ASN A 94 -33.16 25.63 55.51
C ASN A 94 -31.96 24.92 54.85
N HIS A 95 -32.18 24.04 53.87
CA HIS A 95 -31.13 23.25 53.21
C HIS A 95 -30.78 23.74 51.80
N GLN A 96 -31.56 24.69 51.26
CA GLN A 96 -31.28 25.33 49.96
C GLN A 96 -29.93 26.07 49.88
N PRO A 97 -29.44 26.81 50.91
CA PRO A 97 -28.15 27.49 50.83
C PRO A 97 -26.98 26.50 50.84
N ASP A 98 -27.03 25.48 51.69
CA ASP A 98 -26.01 24.42 51.78
C ASP A 98 -25.90 23.63 50.47
N TRP A 99 -27.05 23.29 49.86
CA TRP A 99 -27.11 22.66 48.54
C TRP A 99 -26.48 23.54 47.46
N SER A 100 -26.75 24.85 47.48
CA SER A 100 -26.20 25.79 46.49
C SER A 100 -24.69 25.97 46.62
N ALA A 101 -24.16 25.91 47.85
CA ALA A 101 -22.74 25.97 48.12
C ALA A 101 -22.04 24.70 47.62
N ALA A 102 -22.56 23.52 47.97
CA ALA A 102 -22.03 22.23 47.54
C ALA A 102 -22.08 22.07 46.00
N LEU A 103 -23.16 22.54 45.35
CA LEU A 103 -23.30 22.47 43.89
C LEU A 103 -22.32 23.41 43.16
N LYS A 104 -22.06 24.60 43.72
CA LYS A 104 -21.05 25.54 43.17
C LYS A 104 -19.63 25.01 43.35
N ASP A 105 -19.34 24.39 44.50
CA ASP A 105 -18.05 23.76 44.75
C ASP A 105 -17.78 22.65 43.72
N LEU A 106 -18.77 21.76 43.51
CA LEU A 106 -18.72 20.68 42.52
C LEU A 106 -18.53 21.19 41.07
N GLN A 107 -19.10 22.35 40.73
CA GLN A 107 -18.93 22.99 39.41
C GLN A 107 -17.55 23.64 39.23
N SER A 108 -16.90 24.06 40.31
CA SER A 108 -15.63 24.81 40.27
C SER A 108 -14.38 23.92 40.24
N THR A 109 -14.49 22.67 40.67
CA THR A 109 -13.37 21.72 40.64
C THR A 109 -13.22 21.10 39.25
N ASP A 110 -12.08 21.32 38.58
CA ASP A 110 -11.75 20.75 37.26
C ASP A 110 -11.75 19.20 37.22
N HIS A 111 -11.78 18.53 38.37
CA HIS A 111 -11.61 17.07 38.49
C HIS A 111 -12.63 16.33 39.38
N PHE A 112 -13.84 16.89 39.65
CA PHE A 112 -14.88 16.25 40.48
C PHE A 112 -14.27 15.48 41.67
N SER A 113 -13.66 16.22 42.61
CA SER A 113 -12.86 15.61 43.69
C SER A 113 -13.73 14.66 44.54
N GLY A 114 -13.14 13.56 45.05
CA GLY A 114 -13.93 12.51 45.72
C GLY A 114 -14.58 12.96 47.03
N GLN A 115 -14.02 14.01 47.64
CA GLN A 115 -14.49 14.57 48.90
C GLN A 115 -15.71 15.49 48.71
N SER A 116 -15.66 16.43 47.75
CA SER A 116 -16.79 17.32 47.42
C SER A 116 -18.01 16.53 46.92
N PHE A 117 -17.79 15.48 46.13
CA PHE A 117 -18.86 14.57 45.69
C PHE A 117 -19.49 13.79 46.85
N GLY A 118 -18.69 13.32 47.81
CA GLY A 118 -19.19 12.62 48.99
C GLY A 118 -20.07 13.51 49.87
N GLU A 119 -19.69 14.76 50.08
CA GLU A 119 -20.50 15.75 50.79
C GLU A 119 -21.82 16.04 50.06
N PHE A 120 -21.75 16.22 48.73
CA PHE A 120 -22.93 16.40 47.88
C PHE A 120 -23.89 15.19 47.94
N GLN A 121 -23.36 13.97 47.89
CA GLN A 121 -24.13 12.72 47.99
C GLN A 121 -24.78 12.55 49.38
N ASN A 122 -24.10 12.97 50.45
CA ASN A 122 -24.65 12.93 51.81
C ASN A 122 -25.84 13.90 52.00
N ILE A 123 -25.73 15.10 51.43
CA ILE A 123 -26.85 16.07 51.44
C ILE A 123 -28.03 15.55 50.60
N LEU A 124 -27.77 14.90 49.47
CA LEU A 124 -28.85 14.30 48.68
C LEU A 124 -29.52 13.14 49.43
N THR A 125 -28.73 12.19 49.94
CA THR A 125 -29.24 10.97 50.60
C THR A 125 -30.07 11.27 51.84
N SER A 126 -29.67 12.27 52.63
CA SER A 126 -30.44 12.74 53.80
C SER A 126 -31.82 13.30 53.45
N ASN A 127 -32.01 13.81 52.23
CA ASN A 127 -33.25 14.42 51.76
C ASN A 127 -34.08 13.55 50.80
N LEU A 128 -33.71 12.28 50.58
CA LEU A 128 -34.42 11.38 49.64
C LEU A 128 -35.89 11.10 50.02
N HIS A 129 -36.25 11.28 51.30
CA HIS A 129 -37.61 11.11 51.81
C HIS A 129 -38.60 12.15 51.24
N SER A 130 -38.10 13.26 50.70
CA SER A 130 -38.92 14.31 50.08
C SER A 130 -39.41 13.97 48.66
N PHE A 131 -38.94 12.86 48.08
CA PHE A 131 -39.27 12.45 46.71
C PHE A 131 -40.16 11.19 46.67
N PRO A 132 -40.92 10.97 45.59
CA PRO A 132 -41.63 9.72 45.36
C PRO A 132 -40.68 8.51 45.32
N SER A 133 -41.13 7.36 45.84
CA SER A 133 -40.31 6.14 46.00
C SER A 133 -39.54 5.68 44.75
N HIS A 134 -40.13 5.84 43.56
CA HIS A 134 -39.48 5.50 42.29
C HIS A 134 -38.36 6.48 41.89
N ILE A 135 -38.47 7.76 42.28
CA ILE A 135 -37.43 8.79 42.06
C ILE A 135 -36.32 8.62 43.10
N SER A 136 -36.68 8.37 44.36
CA SER A 136 -35.71 8.16 45.46
C SER A 136 -34.76 6.98 45.20
N ALA A 137 -35.19 5.97 44.45
CA ALA A 137 -34.36 4.84 44.04
C ALA A 137 -33.46 5.13 42.81
N LEU A 138 -33.89 6.04 41.93
CA LEU A 138 -33.22 6.36 40.67
C LEU A 138 -32.14 7.44 40.85
N LEU A 139 -32.38 8.40 41.74
CA LEU A 139 -31.51 9.57 41.94
C LEU A 139 -30.09 9.21 42.41
N PRO A 140 -29.88 8.29 43.38
CA PRO A 140 -28.52 7.86 43.77
C PRO A 140 -27.79 7.11 42.65
N ARG A 141 -28.49 6.25 41.91
CA ARG A 141 -27.93 5.53 40.75
C ARG A 141 -27.51 6.49 39.64
N CYS A 142 -28.30 7.53 39.40
CA CYS A 142 -27.97 8.58 38.45
C CYS A 142 -26.71 9.35 38.89
N LEU A 143 -26.57 9.67 40.18
CA LEU A 143 -25.38 10.34 40.70
C LEU A 143 -24.11 9.52 40.50
N GLU A 144 -24.15 8.23 40.86
CA GLU A 144 -23.00 7.32 40.74
C GLU A 144 -22.55 7.20 39.29
N VAL A 145 -23.47 6.95 38.36
CA VAL A 145 -23.15 6.81 36.93
C VAL A 145 -22.58 8.10 36.33
N VAL A 146 -23.14 9.27 36.68
CA VAL A 146 -22.64 10.54 36.17
C VAL A 146 -21.25 10.84 36.74
N HIS A 147 -21.01 10.54 38.00
CA HIS A 147 -19.69 10.68 38.62
C HIS A 147 -18.63 9.81 37.94
N ASP A 148 -18.96 8.56 37.68
CA ASP A 148 -18.07 7.63 36.97
C ASP A 148 -17.83 8.08 35.53
N ALA A 149 -18.86 8.52 34.81
CA ALA A 149 -18.74 9.04 33.44
C ALA A 149 -17.84 10.29 33.36
N LEU A 150 -17.90 11.17 34.36
CA LEU A 150 -17.12 12.41 34.35
C LEU A 150 -15.64 12.18 34.68
N ARG A 151 -15.31 11.12 35.41
CA ARG A 151 -13.92 10.72 35.72
C ARG A 151 -13.28 9.80 34.70
N GLU A 152 -14.07 8.98 34.02
CA GLU A 152 -13.55 8.01 33.07
C GLU A 152 -12.84 8.71 31.90
N THR A 153 -11.66 8.20 31.58
CA THR A 153 -10.81 8.66 30.47
C THR A 153 -10.70 7.60 29.38
N ASN A 154 -11.03 6.34 29.67
CA ASN A 154 -11.03 5.28 28.67
C ASN A 154 -12.28 5.40 27.77
N PRO A 155 -12.11 5.59 26.44
CA PRO A 155 -13.23 5.79 25.51
C PRO A 155 -14.23 4.62 25.49
N ASP A 156 -13.77 3.37 25.56
CA ASP A 156 -14.63 2.19 25.48
C ASP A 156 -15.54 2.04 26.70
N ARG A 157 -15.11 2.58 27.85
CA ARG A 157 -15.91 2.61 29.09
C ARG A 157 -16.72 3.91 29.22
N LEU A 158 -16.22 5.00 28.67
CA LEU A 158 -16.87 6.30 28.72
C LEU A 158 -18.20 6.30 27.97
N VAL A 159 -18.25 5.77 26.75
CA VAL A 159 -19.47 5.75 25.91
C VAL A 159 -20.67 5.11 26.62
N PRO A 160 -20.57 3.88 27.17
CA PRO A 160 -21.70 3.31 27.88
C PRO A 160 -22.04 4.11 29.14
N LEU A 161 -21.06 4.61 29.92
CA LEU A 161 -21.35 5.41 31.12
C LEU A 161 -22.10 6.71 30.78
N VAL A 162 -21.68 7.42 29.73
CA VAL A 162 -22.36 8.63 29.24
C VAL A 162 -23.77 8.29 28.76
N GLY A 163 -23.94 7.18 28.03
CA GLY A 163 -25.24 6.68 27.62
C GLY A 163 -26.18 6.39 28.81
N HIS A 164 -25.69 5.70 29.84
CA HIS A 164 -26.46 5.44 31.08
C HIS A 164 -26.84 6.75 31.78
N GLY A 165 -25.89 7.68 31.89
CA GLY A 165 -26.09 8.99 32.51
C GLY A 165 -27.18 9.80 31.81
N LEU A 166 -27.13 9.90 30.47
CA LEU A 166 -28.13 10.62 29.69
C LEU A 166 -29.52 10.01 29.81
N VAL A 167 -29.64 8.67 29.87
CA VAL A 167 -30.94 8.01 30.09
C VAL A 167 -31.49 8.32 31.47
N TYR A 168 -30.68 8.24 32.53
CA TYR A 168 -31.16 8.50 33.88
C TYR A 168 -31.47 9.97 34.15
N VAL A 169 -30.63 10.90 33.66
CA VAL A 169 -30.91 12.35 33.72
C VAL A 169 -32.18 12.68 32.95
N GLY A 170 -32.31 12.18 31.71
CA GLY A 170 -33.49 12.41 30.89
C GLY A 170 -34.77 11.81 31.48
N LEU A 171 -34.68 10.62 32.09
CA LEU A 171 -35.81 9.96 32.77
C LEU A 171 -36.26 10.74 34.01
N LEU A 172 -35.31 11.25 34.80
CA LEU A 172 -35.59 12.12 35.94
C LEU A 172 -36.24 13.43 35.48
N LEU A 173 -35.69 14.08 34.44
CA LEU A 173 -36.28 15.29 33.86
C LEU A 173 -37.70 15.05 33.36
N ALA A 174 -37.96 13.94 32.67
CA ALA A 174 -39.30 13.58 32.20
C ALA A 174 -40.28 13.36 33.36
N HIS A 175 -39.84 12.77 34.49
CA HIS A 175 -40.68 12.60 35.68
C HIS A 175 -40.93 13.90 36.46
N PHE A 176 -39.94 14.80 36.53
CA PHE A 176 -40.08 16.09 37.21
C PHE A 176 -40.90 17.10 36.40
N LEU A 177 -40.74 17.10 35.06
CA LEU A 177 -41.40 18.03 34.14
C LEU A 177 -42.75 17.52 33.63
N SER A 178 -43.16 16.31 34.00
CA SER A 178 -44.49 15.78 33.69
C SER A 178 -45.57 16.56 34.47
N PRO A 179 -46.64 17.03 33.80
CA PRO A 179 -47.72 17.77 34.45
C PRO A 179 -48.45 16.89 35.46
N LYS A 180 -48.45 17.31 36.74
CA LYS A 180 -49.13 16.61 37.83
C LYS A 180 -50.45 17.31 38.17
N GLY A 181 -51.55 16.55 38.06
CA GLY A 181 -52.89 17.00 38.41
C GLY A 181 -53.66 17.65 37.26
N PRO A 182 -54.99 17.82 37.41
CA PRO A 182 -55.87 18.22 36.32
C PRO A 182 -55.89 19.72 36.03
N ILE A 183 -55.19 20.53 36.84
CA ILE A 183 -55.27 22.00 36.81
C ILE A 183 -54.02 22.56 36.15
N ASP A 184 -54.19 23.36 35.09
CA ASP A 184 -53.10 24.11 34.46
C ASP A 184 -52.66 25.26 35.40
N PRO A 185 -51.39 25.29 35.85
CA PRO A 185 -50.86 26.35 36.70
C PRO A 185 -50.94 27.75 36.07
N VAL A 186 -50.77 27.86 34.75
CA VAL A 186 -50.83 29.14 34.03
C VAL A 186 -52.28 29.61 33.92
N GLU A 187 -53.19 28.70 33.62
CA GLU A 187 -54.63 29.01 33.57
C GLU A 187 -55.17 29.44 34.94
N LYS A 188 -54.68 28.82 36.02
CA LYS A 188 -54.99 29.24 37.39
C LYS A 188 -54.56 30.68 37.66
N ASN A 189 -53.38 31.09 37.18
CA ASN A 189 -52.92 32.46 37.34
C ASN A 189 -53.73 33.43 36.48
N ARG A 190 -54.13 33.04 35.26
CA ARG A 190 -55.03 33.80 34.40
C ARG A 190 -56.39 34.05 35.04
N LEU A 191 -57.00 33.03 35.64
CA LEU A 191 -58.29 33.15 36.35
C LEU A 191 -58.18 34.05 37.58
N LYS A 192 -57.09 33.93 38.36
CA LYS A 192 -56.81 34.83 39.49
C LYS A 192 -56.64 36.27 39.03
N LEU A 193 -55.94 36.50 37.93
CA LEU A 193 -55.76 37.81 37.33
C LEU A 193 -57.10 38.39 36.89
N GLY A 194 -57.95 37.61 36.21
CA GLY A 194 -59.29 38.04 35.84
C GLY A 194 -60.21 38.35 37.03
N HIS A 195 -60.05 37.66 38.16
CA HIS A 195 -60.77 38.01 39.40
C HIS A 195 -60.24 39.31 40.01
N ILE A 196 -58.92 39.49 40.05
CA ILE A 196 -58.29 40.73 40.52
C ILE A 196 -58.69 41.91 39.64
N ASP A 197 -58.78 41.74 38.32
CA ASP A 197 -59.20 42.79 37.40
C ASP A 197 -60.66 43.19 37.62
N LYS A 198 -61.57 42.21 37.81
CA LYS A 198 -62.97 42.51 38.18
C LYS A 198 -63.07 43.22 39.53
N GLU A 199 -62.32 42.77 40.54
CA GLU A 199 -62.31 43.42 41.86
C GLU A 199 -61.73 44.85 41.76
N LEU A 200 -60.73 45.08 40.91
CA LEU A 200 -60.19 46.41 40.63
C LEU A 200 -61.20 47.30 39.90
N GLU A 201 -61.93 46.78 38.91
CA GLU A 201 -62.99 47.51 38.21
C GLU A 201 -64.13 47.93 39.15
N GLU A 202 -64.57 47.02 40.03
CA GLU A 202 -65.59 47.31 41.05
C GLU A 202 -65.10 48.39 42.04
N LEU A 203 -63.85 48.27 42.52
CA LEU A 203 -63.25 49.26 43.40
C LEU A 203 -63.06 50.61 42.71
N GLU A 204 -62.68 50.65 41.43
CA GLU A 204 -62.53 51.88 40.66
C GLU A 204 -63.88 52.55 40.40
N ALA A 205 -64.93 51.79 40.13
CA ALA A 205 -66.29 52.31 40.01
C ALA A 205 -66.79 52.89 41.35
N GLU A 206 -66.56 52.20 42.47
CA GLU A 206 -66.95 52.68 43.81
C GLU A 206 -66.15 53.94 44.19
N LEU A 207 -64.82 53.94 43.98
CA LEU A 207 -63.96 55.10 44.22
C LEU A 207 -64.33 56.28 43.30
N SER A 208 -64.68 56.04 42.04
CA SER A 208 -65.16 57.07 41.11
C SER A 208 -66.47 57.69 41.59
N THR A 209 -67.39 56.87 42.08
CA THR A 209 -68.66 57.33 42.67
C THR A 209 -68.41 58.19 43.92
N TRP A 210 -67.50 57.75 44.80
CA TRP A 210 -67.06 58.55 45.95
C TRP A 210 -66.39 59.86 45.52
N ASN A 211 -65.60 59.83 44.45
CA ASN A 211 -64.93 61.00 43.91
C ASN A 211 -65.93 62.03 43.38
N GLN A 212 -66.93 61.59 42.61
CA GLN A 212 -68.01 62.44 42.13
C GLN A 212 -68.84 63.00 43.30
N HIS A 213 -69.16 62.17 44.30
CA HIS A 213 -69.87 62.62 45.50
C HIS A 213 -69.10 63.72 46.24
N LEU A 214 -67.80 63.54 46.46
CA LEU A 214 -66.94 64.52 47.11
C LEU A 214 -66.84 65.80 46.28
N GLN A 215 -66.59 65.71 44.97
CA GLN A 215 -66.55 66.87 44.08
C GLN A 215 -67.86 67.67 44.11
N MET A 216 -69.01 66.99 44.08
CA MET A 216 -70.33 67.63 44.15
C MET A 216 -70.61 68.28 45.51
N ARG A 217 -70.11 67.71 46.61
CA ARG A 217 -70.35 68.19 47.98
C ARG A 217 -69.38 69.26 48.46
N THR A 218 -68.10 69.17 48.08
CA THR A 218 -67.00 69.98 48.64
C THR A 218 -66.21 70.74 47.57
N GLY A 219 -66.44 70.47 46.29
CA GLY A 219 -65.70 71.05 45.16
C GLY A 219 -64.32 70.42 44.92
N LYS A 220 -63.87 69.46 45.74
CA LYS A 220 -62.55 68.80 45.65
C LYS A 220 -62.68 67.29 45.48
N GLY A 221 -61.78 66.68 44.71
CA GLY A 221 -61.72 65.22 44.52
C GLY A 221 -61.05 64.45 45.66
N ILE A 222 -61.08 63.11 45.60
CA ILE A 222 -60.39 62.20 46.53
C ILE A 222 -58.88 62.50 46.56
N SER A 223 -58.27 62.80 45.42
CA SER A 223 -56.84 63.12 45.30
C SER A 223 -56.45 64.49 45.89
N GLU A 224 -57.42 65.39 46.05
CA GLU A 224 -57.21 66.77 46.53
C GLU A 224 -57.63 66.95 48.00
N THR A 225 -58.24 65.92 48.58
CA THR A 225 -58.72 65.90 49.96
C THR A 225 -57.66 65.28 50.87
N HIS A 226 -57.29 65.96 51.95
CA HIS A 226 -56.34 65.41 52.93
C HIS A 226 -56.87 64.11 53.55
N THR A 227 -55.98 63.17 53.85
CA THR A 227 -56.32 61.80 54.30
C THR A 227 -57.23 61.77 55.53
N ASP A 228 -57.11 62.77 56.42
CA ASP A 228 -57.90 62.88 57.65
C ASP A 228 -59.37 63.25 57.41
N HIS A 229 -59.69 63.76 56.22
CA HIS A 229 -61.04 64.15 55.82
C HIS A 229 -61.70 63.13 54.87
N LEU A 230 -61.01 62.04 54.55
CA LEU A 230 -61.57 60.95 53.76
C LEU A 230 -62.30 59.94 54.66
N HIS A 231 -63.41 59.39 54.16
CA HIS A 231 -64.14 58.35 54.89
C HIS A 231 -63.23 57.10 55.07
N PRO A 232 -63.21 56.44 56.25
CA PRO A 232 -62.33 55.28 56.51
C PRO A 232 -62.45 54.15 55.47
N ARG A 233 -63.66 53.96 54.91
CA ARG A 233 -63.91 53.01 53.80
C ARG A 233 -63.13 53.35 52.52
N VAL A 234 -63.01 54.64 52.17
CA VAL A 234 -62.25 55.10 50.99
C VAL A 234 -60.75 54.84 51.20
N LEU A 235 -60.23 55.09 52.41
CA LEU A 235 -58.84 54.78 52.75
C LEU A 235 -58.55 53.27 52.67
N ALA A 236 -59.44 52.43 53.21
CA ALA A 236 -59.33 50.97 53.11
C ALA A 236 -59.38 50.47 51.66
N GLN A 237 -60.22 51.09 50.82
CA GLN A 237 -60.33 50.77 49.39
C GLN A 237 -59.08 51.17 48.60
N LEU A 238 -58.49 52.33 48.86
CA LEU A 238 -57.23 52.75 48.24
C LEU A 238 -56.08 51.79 48.60
N GLN A 239 -55.96 51.41 49.87
CA GLN A 239 -54.95 50.42 50.30
C GLN A 239 -55.18 49.03 49.68
N ARG A 240 -56.45 48.60 49.54
CA ARG A 240 -56.80 47.35 48.86
C ARG A 240 -56.45 47.42 47.38
N GLN A 241 -56.74 48.54 46.71
CA GLN A 241 -56.41 48.78 45.32
C GLN A 241 -54.88 48.69 45.07
N GLU A 242 -54.05 49.25 45.95
CA GLU A 242 -52.58 49.12 45.84
C GLU A 242 -52.11 47.67 45.98
N LYS A 243 -52.65 46.92 46.96
CA LYS A 243 -52.32 45.50 47.17
C LYS A 243 -52.74 44.64 45.96
N LEU A 244 -53.91 44.92 45.38
CA LEU A 244 -54.40 44.24 44.18
C LEU A 244 -53.57 44.60 42.95
N LYS A 245 -53.19 45.88 42.76
CA LYS A 245 -52.27 46.33 41.69
C LYS A 245 -50.90 45.66 41.80
N ALA A 246 -50.35 45.52 43.01
CA ALA A 246 -49.09 44.79 43.23
C ALA A 246 -49.24 43.29 42.93
N SER A 247 -50.36 42.67 43.33
CA SER A 247 -50.66 41.27 43.06
C SER A 247 -50.89 40.99 41.56
N ARG A 248 -51.56 41.91 40.86
CA ARG A 248 -51.75 41.90 39.41
C ARG A 248 -50.41 41.91 38.68
N ARG A 249 -49.52 42.86 39.00
CA ARG A 249 -48.17 42.93 38.41
C ARG A 249 -47.37 41.64 38.58
N ARG A 250 -47.48 40.98 39.75
CA ARG A 250 -46.81 39.69 40.00
C ARG A 250 -47.40 38.56 39.15
N LEU A 251 -48.72 38.52 38.97
CA LEU A 251 -49.39 37.46 38.20
C LEU A 251 -49.24 37.65 36.69
N GLU A 252 -49.21 38.90 36.20
CA GLU A 252 -48.94 39.26 34.80
C GLU A 252 -47.60 38.70 34.31
N GLN A 253 -46.57 38.69 35.18
CA GLN A 253 -45.25 38.12 34.87
C GLN A 253 -45.27 36.60 34.65
N SER A 254 -46.35 35.91 35.07
CA SER A 254 -46.51 34.45 34.99
C SER A 254 -47.65 34.01 34.08
N ALA A 255 -48.18 34.93 33.26
CA ALA A 255 -49.24 34.67 32.31
C ALA A 255 -48.66 34.23 30.96
N ALA A 256 -49.15 33.12 30.41
CA ALA A 256 -48.89 32.72 29.03
C ALA A 256 -50.21 32.51 28.29
N TYR A 257 -50.15 32.62 26.97
CA TYR A 257 -51.32 32.43 26.12
C TYR A 257 -51.79 30.96 26.13
N ARG A 258 -53.10 30.74 26.24
CA ARG A 258 -53.78 29.44 26.16
C ARG A 258 -54.96 29.54 25.20
N PRO A 259 -55.31 28.47 24.47
CA PRO A 259 -56.46 28.46 23.57
C PRO A 259 -57.78 28.45 24.37
N ASP A 260 -58.87 28.93 23.75
CA ASP A 260 -60.19 28.97 24.39
C ASP A 260 -60.75 27.58 24.74
N GLN A 261 -60.34 26.54 23.99
CA GLN A 261 -60.65 25.16 24.31
C GLN A 261 -59.62 24.58 25.29
N ILE A 262 -60.09 24.07 26.43
CA ILE A 262 -59.23 23.47 27.46
C ILE A 262 -58.65 22.15 26.95
N GLN A 263 -57.38 22.17 26.54
CA GLN A 263 -56.65 21.00 26.04
C GLN A 263 -55.68 20.40 27.07
N TYR A 264 -55.45 21.08 28.20
CA TYR A 264 -54.50 20.67 29.23
C TYR A 264 -54.74 19.26 29.79
N LEU A 265 -56.00 18.87 29.98
CA LEU A 265 -56.34 17.53 30.48
C LEU A 265 -55.91 16.44 29.48
N GLN A 266 -56.11 16.67 28.18
CA GLN A 266 -55.69 15.75 27.12
C GLN A 266 -54.16 15.67 27.04
N LEU A 267 -53.48 16.81 27.21
CA LEU A 267 -52.01 16.87 27.30
C LEU A 267 -51.48 16.05 28.48
N SER A 268 -52.03 16.29 29.68
CA SER A 268 -51.63 15.57 30.90
C SER A 268 -51.88 14.06 30.77
N GLN A 269 -53.04 13.65 30.24
CA GLN A 269 -53.33 12.24 29.97
C GLN A 269 -52.38 11.62 28.93
N ALA A 270 -52.07 12.35 27.86
CA ALA A 270 -51.13 11.89 26.84
C ALA A 270 -49.72 11.68 27.42
N ILE A 271 -49.22 12.62 28.23
CA ILE A 271 -47.91 12.51 28.89
C ILE A 271 -47.91 11.40 29.95
N SER A 272 -48.91 11.34 30.83
CA SER A 272 -49.02 10.28 31.85
C SER A 272 -49.11 8.89 31.24
N SER A 273 -49.94 8.71 30.22
CA SER A 273 -50.06 7.42 29.51
C SER A 273 -48.76 7.00 28.84
N PHE A 274 -47.99 7.94 28.29
CA PHE A 274 -46.66 7.67 27.74
C PHE A 274 -45.65 7.29 28.83
N MET A 275 -45.65 8.00 29.97
CA MET A 275 -44.78 7.70 31.10
C MET A 275 -45.05 6.32 31.72
N GLU A 276 -46.31 5.90 31.79
CA GLU A 276 -46.70 4.59 32.33
C GLU A 276 -46.40 3.44 31.35
N ASN A 277 -46.70 3.64 30.05
CA ASN A 277 -46.59 2.57 29.06
C ASN A 277 -45.17 2.41 28.49
N SER A 278 -44.49 3.52 28.20
CA SER A 278 -43.24 3.55 27.42
C SER A 278 -42.02 3.99 28.22
N CYS A 279 -42.17 4.86 29.23
CA CYS A 279 -41.06 5.38 30.04
C CYS A 279 -41.10 4.94 31.51
N SER A 280 -41.69 3.79 31.82
CA SER A 280 -41.68 3.28 33.20
C SER A 280 -40.25 3.00 33.65
N VAL A 281 -39.90 3.39 34.88
CA VAL A 281 -38.54 3.24 35.45
C VAL A 281 -38.03 1.81 35.34
N GLY A 282 -38.88 0.80 35.56
CA GLY A 282 -38.53 -0.61 35.46
C GLY A 282 -38.16 -1.07 34.05
N LYS A 283 -39.00 -0.76 33.04
CA LYS A 283 -38.74 -1.14 31.62
C LYS A 283 -37.47 -0.49 31.09
N ILE A 284 -37.30 0.82 31.34
CA ILE A 284 -36.12 1.56 30.87
C ILE A 284 -34.85 1.07 31.57
N SER A 285 -34.89 0.85 32.89
CA SER A 285 -33.71 0.33 33.62
C SER A 285 -33.34 -1.07 33.17
N ASP A 286 -34.30 -1.95 32.86
CA ASP A 286 -34.02 -3.27 32.31
C ASP A 286 -33.44 -3.22 30.88
N LEU A 287 -33.99 -2.34 30.03
CA LEU A 287 -33.45 -2.12 28.69
C LEU A 287 -32.01 -1.58 28.72
N VAL A 288 -31.74 -0.59 29.57
CA VAL A 288 -30.39 -0.05 29.81
C VAL A 288 -29.44 -1.15 30.29
N ARG A 289 -29.87 -1.96 31.27
CA ARG A 289 -29.08 -3.09 31.77
C ARG A 289 -28.80 -4.12 30.66
N ARG A 290 -29.78 -4.49 29.84
CA ARG A 290 -29.60 -5.46 28.74
C ARG A 290 -28.70 -4.94 27.63
N LEU A 291 -28.71 -3.62 27.36
CA LEU A 291 -27.83 -2.97 26.39
C LEU A 291 -26.42 -2.70 26.96
N GLY A 292 -26.28 -2.57 28.28
CA GLY A 292 -25.03 -2.26 28.98
C GLY A 292 -24.15 -3.47 29.35
N ILE A 293 -24.62 -4.71 29.16
CA ILE A 293 -23.82 -5.91 29.42
C ILE A 293 -22.73 -6.06 28.34
N ASN A 294 -21.50 -5.70 28.68
CA ASN A 294 -20.32 -5.90 27.82
C ASN A 294 -19.62 -7.26 28.04
N ASP A 295 -20.15 -8.13 28.92
CA ASP A 295 -19.44 -9.32 29.39
C ASP A 295 -19.13 -10.29 28.24
N SER A 296 -17.85 -10.38 27.88
CA SER A 296 -17.30 -11.23 26.82
C SER A 296 -17.42 -12.73 27.11
N SER A 297 -17.87 -13.09 28.31
CA SER A 297 -18.16 -14.45 28.78
C SER A 297 -19.57 -14.93 28.43
N SER A 298 -20.46 -14.04 28.01
CA SER A 298 -21.82 -14.41 27.61
C SER A 298 -21.81 -14.96 26.19
N GLY A 299 -21.80 -16.30 26.05
CA GLY A 299 -21.84 -16.99 24.76
C GLY A 299 -23.12 -16.72 23.95
N HIS A 300 -23.53 -17.63 23.06
CA HIS A 300 -24.68 -17.44 22.15
C HIS A 300 -25.98 -16.92 22.80
N GLN A 301 -26.25 -17.27 24.05
CA GLN A 301 -27.45 -16.82 24.78
C GLN A 301 -27.41 -15.31 25.12
N GLY A 302 -26.22 -14.75 25.37
CA GLY A 302 -26.03 -13.32 25.56
C GLY A 302 -26.26 -12.53 24.27
N ASP A 303 -25.80 -13.04 23.14
CA ASP A 303 -25.98 -12.42 21.82
C ASP A 303 -27.46 -12.38 21.40
N VAL A 304 -28.24 -13.42 21.70
CA VAL A 304 -29.70 -13.45 21.46
C VAL A 304 -30.41 -12.41 22.34
N SER A 305 -30.03 -12.30 23.62
CA SER A 305 -30.60 -11.28 24.52
C SER A 305 -30.27 -9.86 24.07
N LEU A 306 -29.02 -9.61 23.63
CA LEU A 306 -28.59 -8.31 23.16
C LEU A 306 -29.26 -7.93 21.84
N THR A 307 -29.37 -8.86 20.88
CA THR A 307 -30.09 -8.62 19.61
C THR A 307 -31.58 -8.31 19.82
N ALA A 308 -32.23 -8.99 20.77
CA ALA A 308 -33.59 -8.67 21.17
C ALA A 308 -33.70 -7.26 21.78
N ALA A 309 -32.76 -6.88 22.65
CA ALA A 309 -32.70 -5.53 23.25
C ALA A 309 -32.44 -4.43 22.19
N LEU A 310 -31.60 -4.69 21.18
CA LEU A 310 -31.38 -3.76 20.06
C LEU A 310 -32.65 -3.55 19.23
N GLN A 311 -33.42 -4.62 18.99
CA GLN A 311 -34.69 -4.51 18.28
C GLN A 311 -35.74 -3.77 19.12
N GLU A 312 -35.79 -4.03 20.42
CA GLU A 312 -36.66 -3.33 21.37
C GLU A 312 -36.34 -1.82 21.42
N GLU A 313 -35.06 -1.45 21.49
CA GLU A 313 -34.61 -0.06 21.40
C GLU A 313 -35.07 0.61 20.11
N ARG A 314 -34.91 -0.07 18.96
CA ARG A 314 -35.33 0.48 17.66
C ARG A 314 -36.82 0.76 17.61
N VAL A 315 -37.63 -0.17 18.12
CA VAL A 315 -39.08 0.01 18.22
C VAL A 315 -39.42 1.16 19.16
N TRP A 316 -38.75 1.25 20.32
CA TRP A 316 -38.96 2.32 21.30
C TRP A 316 -38.62 3.71 20.74
N GLN A 317 -37.56 3.81 19.92
CA GLN A 317 -37.17 5.06 19.26
C GLN A 317 -38.23 5.52 18.26
N ASP A 318 -38.75 4.60 17.45
CA ASP A 318 -39.80 4.90 16.47
C ASP A 318 -41.13 5.29 17.14
N THR A 319 -41.53 4.61 18.22
CA THR A 319 -42.75 4.95 18.96
C THR A 319 -42.62 6.31 19.65
N THR A 320 -41.47 6.58 20.27
CA THR A 320 -41.19 7.85 20.95
C THR A 320 -41.11 9.02 19.97
N GLU A 321 -40.47 8.85 18.81
CA GLU A 321 -40.41 9.90 17.78
C GLU A 321 -41.80 10.27 17.25
N ARG A 322 -42.65 9.27 16.98
CA ARG A 322 -44.06 9.53 16.58
C ARG A 322 -44.83 10.25 17.67
N PHE A 323 -44.62 9.86 18.93
CA PHE A 323 -45.24 10.53 20.08
C PHE A 323 -44.80 11.99 20.20
N ILE A 324 -43.50 12.29 20.14
CA ILE A 324 -42.97 13.67 20.20
C ILE A 324 -43.56 14.52 19.07
N ARG A 325 -43.55 14.03 17.81
CA ARG A 325 -44.13 14.76 16.68
C ARG A 325 -45.61 15.05 16.88
N ARG A 326 -46.37 14.07 17.39
CA ARG A 326 -47.79 14.24 17.70
C ARG A 326 -48.00 15.24 18.85
N LEU A 327 -47.21 15.16 19.91
CA LEU A 327 -47.31 16.04 21.08
C LEU A 327 -47.05 17.50 20.69
N VAL A 328 -45.98 17.77 19.95
CA VAL A 328 -45.61 19.12 19.49
C VAL A 328 -46.63 19.67 18.49
N SER A 329 -47.12 18.85 17.54
CA SER A 329 -48.10 19.32 16.55
C SER A 329 -49.49 19.56 17.11
N THR A 330 -49.92 18.75 18.10
CA THR A 330 -51.26 18.83 18.70
C THR A 330 -51.37 19.96 19.74
N PHE A 331 -50.30 20.23 20.51
CA PHE A 331 -50.34 21.15 21.65
C PHE A 331 -49.41 22.37 21.48
N GLN A 332 -49.55 23.09 20.36
CA GLN A 332 -48.68 24.23 20.00
C GLN A 332 -48.74 25.41 20.98
N CYS A 333 -49.83 25.57 21.75
CA CYS A 333 -49.99 26.63 22.75
C CYS A 333 -49.44 26.27 24.14
N TYR A 334 -48.89 25.06 24.32
CA TYR A 334 -48.37 24.54 25.59
C TYR A 334 -46.86 24.27 25.53
N MET A 335 -46.12 25.02 24.69
CA MET A 335 -44.69 24.79 24.46
C MET A 335 -43.83 24.97 25.71
N ASP A 336 -44.28 25.78 26.67
CA ASP A 336 -43.66 25.94 28.00
C ASP A 336 -43.64 24.64 28.81
N ILE A 337 -44.58 23.72 28.57
CA ILE A 337 -44.65 22.40 29.21
C ILE A 337 -44.09 21.32 28.28
N VAL A 338 -44.46 21.37 26.99
CA VAL A 338 -44.12 20.35 26.00
C VAL A 338 -42.63 20.37 25.69
N VAL A 339 -42.00 21.53 25.49
CA VAL A 339 -40.58 21.60 25.11
C VAL A 339 -39.66 21.05 26.19
N PRO A 340 -39.74 21.47 27.47
CA PRO A 340 -38.87 20.92 28.52
C PRO A 340 -39.06 19.41 28.72
N PHE A 341 -40.31 18.93 28.67
CA PHE A 341 -40.59 17.50 28.72
C PHE A 341 -39.97 16.75 27.54
N CYS A 342 -40.13 17.26 26.31
CA CYS A 342 -39.53 16.68 25.12
C CYS A 342 -38.00 16.69 25.17
N VAL A 343 -37.36 17.69 25.76
CA VAL A 343 -35.90 17.72 25.94
C VAL A 343 -35.44 16.52 26.78
N GLY A 344 -36.08 16.25 27.92
CA GLY A 344 -35.76 15.07 28.75
C GLY A 344 -35.94 13.75 27.99
N VAL A 345 -37.01 13.62 27.19
CA VAL A 345 -37.23 12.42 26.36
C VAL A 345 -36.21 12.31 25.22
N GLN A 346 -35.76 13.42 24.63
CA GLN A 346 -34.72 13.40 23.60
C GLN A 346 -33.34 13.05 24.19
N GLU A 347 -33.03 13.47 25.41
CA GLU A 347 -31.83 13.02 26.15
C GLU A 347 -31.86 11.51 26.38
N MET A 348 -33.01 10.95 26.77
CA MET A 348 -33.19 9.49 26.87
C MET A 348 -32.99 8.80 25.51
N LYS A 349 -33.54 9.35 24.43
CA LYS A 349 -33.35 8.81 23.07
C LYS A 349 -31.89 8.80 22.67
N LEU A 350 -31.14 9.85 22.97
CA LEU A 350 -29.70 9.91 22.69
C LEU A 350 -28.95 8.85 23.50
N GLY A 351 -29.18 8.79 24.82
CA GLY A 351 -28.51 7.82 25.70
C GLY A 351 -28.80 6.36 25.32
N LEU A 352 -30.05 6.00 25.03
CA LEU A 352 -30.41 4.65 24.55
C LEU A 352 -29.77 4.34 23.20
N ARG A 353 -29.67 5.33 22.29
CA ARG A 353 -29.01 5.14 21.01
C ARG A 353 -27.52 4.84 21.18
N LEU A 354 -26.83 5.54 22.09
CA LEU A 354 -25.41 5.29 22.39
C LEU A 354 -25.19 3.87 22.93
N LEU A 355 -26.04 3.42 23.86
CA LEU A 355 -25.97 2.06 24.41
C LEU A 355 -26.23 1.00 23.33
N ALA A 356 -27.24 1.21 22.48
CA ALA A 356 -27.54 0.30 21.39
C ALA A 356 -26.39 0.20 20.38
N GLN A 357 -25.70 1.31 20.09
CA GLN A 357 -24.56 1.27 19.18
C GLN A 357 -23.35 0.57 19.77
N ASN A 358 -23.04 0.82 21.05
CA ASN A 358 -21.99 0.10 21.73
C ASN A 358 -22.28 -1.42 21.73
N GLY A 359 -23.52 -1.81 22.03
CA GLY A 359 -23.96 -3.21 21.95
C GLY A 359 -23.83 -3.81 20.54
N HIS A 360 -24.23 -3.07 19.50
CA HIS A 360 -24.07 -3.50 18.10
C HIS A 360 -22.60 -3.65 17.70
N LYS A 361 -21.73 -2.72 18.12
CA LYS A 361 -20.28 -2.77 17.94
C LYS A 361 -19.70 -4.02 18.61
N SER A 362 -20.04 -4.27 19.88
CA SER A 362 -19.59 -5.46 20.62
C SER A 362 -20.03 -6.77 19.97
N LEU A 363 -21.27 -6.87 19.50
CA LEU A 363 -21.78 -8.06 18.81
C LEU A 363 -21.02 -8.34 17.51
N LYS A 364 -20.72 -7.30 16.73
CA LYS A 364 -19.94 -7.44 15.50
C LYS A 364 -18.49 -7.85 15.78
N ILE A 365 -17.85 -7.23 16.77
CA ILE A 365 -16.47 -7.60 17.19
C ILE A 365 -16.41 -9.08 17.60
N ARG A 366 -17.40 -9.57 18.37
CA ARG A 366 -17.49 -11.00 18.75
C ARG A 366 -17.58 -11.93 17.54
N LYS A 367 -18.30 -11.53 16.49
CA LYS A 367 -18.44 -12.29 15.23
C LYS A 367 -17.18 -12.25 14.36
N LEU A 368 -16.41 -11.17 14.40
CA LEU A 368 -15.21 -10.96 13.59
C LEU A 368 -14.00 -11.76 14.09
N GLY A 369 -13.89 -12.00 15.39
CA GLY A 369 -12.81 -12.79 15.97
C GLY A 369 -11.42 -12.11 15.98
N SER A 370 -10.70 -12.31 17.08
CA SER A 370 -9.26 -12.07 17.33
C SER A 370 -8.68 -10.65 17.28
N TYR A 371 -9.13 -9.69 16.46
CA TYR A 371 -8.50 -8.34 16.47
C TYR A 371 -9.29 -7.33 17.31
N GLN A 372 -8.71 -6.92 18.45
CA GLN A 372 -9.35 -6.05 19.43
C GLN A 372 -9.50 -4.58 18.98
N ASN A 373 -8.90 -4.15 17.85
CA ASN A 373 -8.95 -2.73 17.46
C ASN A 373 -8.90 -2.48 15.93
N ILE A 374 -9.99 -2.77 15.21
CA ILE A 374 -10.11 -2.51 13.75
C ILE A 374 -9.82 -1.04 13.39
N THR A 375 -10.17 -0.09 14.27
CA THR A 375 -9.82 1.33 14.16
C THR A 375 -8.31 1.53 14.02
N SER A 376 -7.50 0.87 14.85
CA SER A 376 -6.02 0.90 14.76
C SER A 376 -5.48 0.24 13.49
N LEU A 377 -6.12 -0.83 13.01
CA LEU A 377 -5.76 -1.46 11.73
C LEU A 377 -5.95 -0.49 10.56
N VAL A 378 -7.11 0.18 10.49
CA VAL A 378 -7.39 1.17 9.43
C VAL A 378 -6.45 2.38 9.55
N GLY A 379 -6.16 2.84 10.78
CA GLY A 379 -5.14 3.87 11.02
C GLY A 379 -3.76 3.46 10.50
N THR A 380 -3.31 2.24 10.80
CA THR A 380 -2.03 1.70 10.29
C THR A 380 -2.00 1.64 8.77
N LEU A 381 -3.10 1.19 8.12
CA LEU A 381 -3.16 1.03 6.67
C LEU A 381 -3.34 2.36 5.91
N CYS A 382 -4.05 3.35 6.47
CA CYS A 382 -4.55 4.50 5.72
C CYS A 382 -4.22 5.87 6.34
N SER A 383 -3.28 5.95 7.28
CA SER A 383 -2.91 7.23 7.92
C SER A 383 -2.03 8.13 7.05
N PHE A 384 -1.45 7.64 5.95
CA PHE A 384 -0.54 8.41 5.11
C PHE A 384 -1.29 9.25 4.05
N PRO A 385 -0.95 10.54 3.89
CA PRO A 385 -0.09 11.37 4.73
C PRO A 385 -0.78 11.80 6.03
N THR A 386 -0.03 11.85 7.13
CA THR A 386 -0.55 12.33 8.41
C THR A 386 -0.63 13.86 8.41
N ILE A 387 -1.83 14.43 8.61
CA ILE A 387 -2.03 15.88 8.66
C ILE A 387 -1.70 16.44 10.06
N ASN A 388 -1.97 15.65 11.11
CA ASN A 388 -1.90 16.10 12.52
C ASN A 388 -0.87 15.37 13.39
N GLN A 389 -0.25 14.29 12.90
CA GLN A 389 0.71 13.48 13.64
C GLN A 389 2.07 13.46 12.94
N ALA A 390 3.14 13.33 13.72
CA ALA A 390 4.47 13.05 13.16
C ALA A 390 4.38 11.80 12.28
N LEU A 391 4.96 11.85 11.08
CA LEU A 391 4.99 10.72 10.15
C LEU A 391 5.49 9.48 10.90
N PRO A 392 4.74 8.36 10.88
CA PRO A 392 5.22 7.11 11.47
C PRO A 392 6.53 6.73 10.76
N ASP A 393 7.51 6.28 11.55
CA ASP A 393 8.75 5.77 10.99
C ASP A 393 8.43 4.64 10.00
N LEU A 394 8.88 4.77 8.75
CA LEU A 394 8.56 3.85 7.66
C LEU A 394 8.97 2.40 7.99
N LEU A 395 10.05 2.22 8.75
CA LEU A 395 10.50 0.92 9.23
C LEU A 395 9.53 0.31 10.26
N SER A 396 9.01 1.12 11.18
CA SER A 396 8.00 0.68 12.14
C SER A 396 6.69 0.26 11.45
N LEU A 397 6.28 1.01 10.43
CA LEU A 397 5.09 0.70 9.63
C LEU A 397 5.28 -0.59 8.82
N ALA A 398 6.43 -0.77 8.18
CA ALA A 398 6.76 -2.01 7.46
C ALA A 398 6.76 -3.24 8.40
N ASN A 399 7.26 -3.10 9.63
CA ASN A 399 7.20 -4.14 10.66
C ASN A 399 5.77 -4.47 11.08
N GLN A 400 4.92 -3.46 11.27
CA GLN A 400 3.52 -3.67 11.61
C GLN A 400 2.76 -4.37 10.48
N MET A 401 2.91 -3.91 9.23
CA MET A 401 2.29 -4.53 8.05
C MET A 401 2.79 -5.96 7.79
N SER A 402 4.05 -6.25 8.07
CA SER A 402 4.58 -7.60 7.96
C SER A 402 4.21 -8.49 9.16
N SER A 403 3.62 -7.99 10.24
CA SER A 403 3.26 -8.81 11.40
C SER A 403 2.14 -9.83 11.09
N SER A 404 2.17 -11.00 11.72
CA SER A 404 1.09 -12.01 11.59
C SER A 404 -0.25 -11.49 12.13
N SER A 405 -0.21 -10.68 13.19
CA SER A 405 -1.41 -10.09 13.79
C SER A 405 -2.21 -9.23 12.81
N VAL A 406 -1.56 -8.35 12.04
CA VAL A 406 -2.24 -7.52 11.02
C VAL A 406 -2.74 -8.38 9.85
N GLN A 407 -1.95 -9.35 9.41
CA GLN A 407 -2.34 -10.27 8.34
C GLN A 407 -3.56 -11.10 8.69
N ASP A 408 -3.61 -11.62 9.91
CA ASP A 408 -4.72 -12.44 10.41
C ASP A 408 -5.97 -11.59 10.68
N ALA A 409 -5.81 -10.33 11.09
CA ALA A 409 -6.90 -9.39 11.26
C ALA A 409 -7.57 -9.01 9.92
N VAL A 410 -6.78 -8.74 8.87
CA VAL A 410 -7.32 -8.49 7.52
C VAL A 410 -8.07 -9.73 7.02
N VAL A 411 -7.49 -10.92 7.25
CA VAL A 411 -8.12 -12.20 6.89
C VAL A 411 -9.42 -12.45 7.66
N SER A 412 -9.46 -12.17 8.97
CA SER A 412 -10.67 -12.40 9.77
C SER A 412 -11.83 -11.48 9.34
N VAL A 413 -11.52 -10.23 8.96
CA VAL A 413 -12.51 -9.31 8.38
C VAL A 413 -13.04 -9.86 7.06
N LEU A 414 -12.17 -10.33 6.16
CA LEU A 414 -12.59 -10.87 4.86
C LEU A 414 -13.49 -12.12 4.99
N LEU A 415 -13.15 -13.03 5.91
CA LEU A 415 -13.94 -14.23 6.22
C LEU A 415 -15.37 -13.93 6.69
N SER A 416 -15.61 -12.74 7.26
CA SER A 416 -16.94 -12.35 7.75
C SER A 416 -17.90 -11.86 6.66
N SER A 417 -17.39 -11.55 5.46
CA SER A 417 -18.15 -10.85 4.41
C SER A 417 -18.94 -11.76 3.46
N SER A 418 -18.53 -13.01 3.27
CA SER A 418 -19.21 -13.98 2.41
C SER A 418 -18.70 -15.41 2.63
N ALA A 419 -19.53 -16.42 2.31
CA ALA A 419 -19.16 -17.83 2.32
C ALA A 419 -19.10 -18.32 0.86
N GLY A 420 -17.90 -18.51 0.31
CA GLY A 420 -17.68 -18.96 -1.06
C GLY A 420 -16.18 -19.13 -1.41
N ASP A 421 -15.86 -19.73 -2.56
CA ASP A 421 -14.47 -19.91 -3.01
C ASP A 421 -13.81 -18.58 -3.46
N ASP A 422 -14.57 -17.59 -3.92
CA ASP A 422 -14.09 -16.23 -4.27
C ASP A 422 -13.40 -15.52 -3.09
N VAL A 423 -13.85 -15.80 -1.86
CA VAL A 423 -13.28 -15.23 -0.63
C VAL A 423 -11.85 -15.70 -0.40
N ARG A 424 -11.53 -16.92 -0.82
CA ARG A 424 -10.17 -17.46 -0.68
C ARG A 424 -9.20 -16.74 -1.60
N GLU A 425 -9.61 -16.38 -2.82
CA GLU A 425 -8.78 -15.62 -3.75
C GLU A 425 -8.49 -14.21 -3.25
N GLU A 426 -9.52 -13.49 -2.76
CA GLU A 426 -9.36 -12.16 -2.18
C GLU A 426 -8.46 -12.15 -0.94
N MET A 427 -8.59 -13.16 -0.07
CA MET A 427 -7.75 -13.31 1.13
C MET A 427 -6.26 -13.49 0.78
N ARG A 428 -5.97 -14.27 -0.27
CA ARG A 428 -4.60 -14.51 -0.72
C ARG A 428 -3.99 -13.23 -1.30
N ALA A 429 -4.71 -12.57 -2.20
CA ALA A 429 -4.28 -11.31 -2.82
C ALA A 429 -4.04 -10.22 -1.77
N ALA A 430 -4.86 -10.16 -0.71
CA ALA A 430 -4.66 -9.23 0.39
C ALA A 430 -3.35 -9.49 1.16
N LYS A 431 -3.03 -10.76 1.46
CA LYS A 431 -1.79 -11.14 2.17
C LYS A 431 -0.54 -10.87 1.34
N SER A 432 -0.53 -11.23 0.06
CA SER A 432 0.63 -10.98 -0.82
C SER A 432 0.89 -9.49 -1.00
N ARG A 433 -0.16 -8.69 -1.23
CA ARG A 433 -0.07 -7.23 -1.35
C ARG A 433 0.40 -6.55 -0.08
N LEU A 434 -0.02 -7.02 1.10
CA LEU A 434 0.42 -6.47 2.38
C LEU A 434 1.93 -6.70 2.59
N LEU A 435 2.43 -7.89 2.27
CA LEU A 435 3.86 -8.21 2.32
C LEU A 435 4.66 -7.38 1.30
N LEU A 436 4.14 -7.21 0.09
CA LEU A 436 4.77 -6.40 -0.95
C LEU A 436 4.79 -4.91 -0.56
N CYS A 437 3.71 -4.41 0.02
CA CYS A 437 3.64 -3.06 0.58
C CYS A 437 4.71 -2.86 1.66
N ALA A 438 4.87 -3.81 2.58
CA ALA A 438 5.92 -3.77 3.60
C ALA A 438 7.33 -3.74 2.97
N LEU A 439 7.59 -4.52 1.92
CA LEU A 439 8.86 -4.52 1.20
C LEU A 439 9.14 -3.17 0.52
N LEU A 440 8.14 -2.56 -0.11
CA LEU A 440 8.28 -1.26 -0.76
C LEU A 440 8.45 -0.11 0.23
N LEU A 441 7.78 -0.15 1.38
CA LEU A 441 8.03 0.79 2.49
C LEU A 441 9.47 0.67 3.01
N LEU A 442 9.97 -0.55 3.13
CA LEU A 442 11.33 -0.81 3.55
C LEU A 442 12.35 -0.30 2.52
N LYS A 443 12.08 -0.51 1.22
CA LYS A 443 12.85 0.08 0.11
C LYS A 443 12.87 1.62 0.19
N ALA A 444 11.72 2.26 0.42
CA ALA A 444 11.65 3.71 0.56
C ALA A 444 12.45 4.21 1.77
N HIS A 445 12.33 3.53 2.91
CA HIS A 445 13.12 3.82 4.11
C HIS A 445 14.63 3.73 3.83
N SER A 446 15.09 2.68 3.14
CA SER A 446 16.52 2.48 2.86
C SER A 446 17.12 3.57 1.97
N PHE A 447 16.37 4.08 0.99
CA PHE A 447 16.83 5.19 0.14
C PHE A 447 16.86 6.54 0.87
N ILE A 448 15.95 6.75 1.83
CA ILE A 448 15.94 7.95 2.68
C ILE A 448 17.06 7.89 3.72
N SER A 449 17.21 6.75 4.39
CA SER A 449 18.14 6.56 5.50
C SER A 449 19.59 6.39 5.02
N ARG A 450 19.81 5.81 3.82
CA ARG A 450 21.11 5.50 3.21
C ARG A 450 22.05 4.61 4.05
N HIS A 451 21.50 3.85 5.00
CA HIS A 451 22.25 2.88 5.81
C HIS A 451 21.43 1.62 6.06
N LEU A 452 22.12 0.51 6.33
CA LEU A 452 21.54 -0.80 6.57
C LEU A 452 21.74 -1.17 8.05
N ASP A 453 20.71 -0.89 8.87
CA ASP A 453 20.72 -1.23 10.30
C ASP A 453 20.40 -2.70 10.57
N SER A 454 20.80 -3.21 11.74
CA SER A 454 20.47 -4.58 12.17
C SER A 454 18.95 -4.82 12.21
N ASN A 455 18.17 -3.85 12.72
CA ASN A 455 16.71 -3.92 12.74
C ASN A 455 16.13 -3.97 11.31
N PHE A 456 16.67 -3.16 10.39
CA PHE A 456 16.27 -3.15 8.99
C PHE A 456 16.51 -4.52 8.32
N ILE A 457 17.69 -5.09 8.52
CA ILE A 457 18.08 -6.38 7.92
C ILE A 457 17.25 -7.52 8.50
N ALA A 458 16.92 -7.48 9.79
CA ALA A 458 16.02 -8.44 10.42
C ALA A 458 14.61 -8.37 9.81
N THR A 459 14.05 -7.17 9.63
CA THR A 459 12.76 -6.97 8.97
C THR A 459 12.79 -7.44 7.51
N LEU A 460 13.82 -7.05 6.74
CA LEU A 460 13.99 -7.48 5.35
C LEU A 460 14.03 -9.00 5.25
N SER A 461 14.90 -9.65 6.03
CA SER A 461 15.04 -11.11 6.05
C SER A 461 13.75 -11.80 6.45
N GLY A 462 13.01 -11.26 7.42
CA GLY A 462 11.70 -11.77 7.83
C GLY A 462 10.65 -11.70 6.73
N ILE A 463 10.58 -10.59 5.98
CA ILE A 463 9.67 -10.43 4.83
C ILE A 463 10.05 -11.40 3.71
N LEU A 464 11.34 -11.44 3.33
CA LEU A 464 11.85 -12.32 2.29
C LEU A 464 11.64 -13.80 2.62
N HIS A 465 11.85 -14.20 3.88
CA HIS A 465 11.59 -15.57 4.33
C HIS A 465 10.09 -15.94 4.20
N ARG A 466 9.17 -15.02 4.51
CA ARG A 466 7.73 -15.26 4.34
C ARG A 466 7.34 -15.43 2.87
N PHE A 467 7.87 -14.60 1.97
CA PHE A 467 7.67 -14.78 0.54
C PHE A 467 8.21 -16.13 0.07
N THR A 468 9.43 -16.50 0.49
CA THR A 468 10.04 -17.79 0.13
C THR A 468 9.27 -18.98 0.70
N SER A 469 8.75 -18.88 1.93
CA SER A 469 7.92 -19.94 2.52
C SER A 469 6.59 -20.09 1.78
N ALA A 470 5.93 -18.99 1.41
CA ALA A 470 4.69 -19.02 0.64
C ALA A 470 4.93 -19.58 -0.78
N TRP A 471 6.03 -19.21 -1.42
CA TRP A 471 6.45 -19.76 -2.72
C TRP A 471 6.75 -21.26 -2.63
N ALA A 472 7.45 -21.72 -1.58
CA ALA A 472 7.76 -23.13 -1.38
C ALA A 472 6.50 -23.98 -1.22
N GLU A 473 5.52 -23.47 -0.48
CA GLU A 473 4.22 -24.12 -0.29
C GLU A 473 3.44 -24.20 -1.61
N GLN A 474 3.46 -23.12 -2.41
CA GLN A 474 2.87 -23.09 -3.75
C GLN A 474 3.51 -24.12 -4.68
N GLU A 475 4.84 -24.23 -4.66
CA GLU A 475 5.61 -25.15 -5.51
C GLU A 475 5.41 -26.62 -5.11
N GLU A 476 5.32 -26.91 -3.80
CA GLU A 476 5.02 -28.25 -3.29
C GLU A 476 3.63 -28.71 -3.74
N ARG A 477 2.63 -27.81 -3.70
CA ARG A 477 1.29 -28.12 -4.22
C ARG A 477 1.27 -28.36 -5.71
N ARG A 478 2.02 -27.56 -6.49
CA ARG A 478 2.16 -27.79 -7.94
C ARG A 478 2.69 -29.20 -8.21
N LYS A 479 3.73 -29.61 -7.48
CA LYS A 479 4.29 -30.98 -7.57
C LYS A 479 3.30 -32.05 -7.13
N GLN A 480 2.53 -31.82 -6.06
CA GLN A 480 1.49 -32.75 -5.61
C GLN A 480 0.40 -32.92 -6.66
N LYS A 481 -0.07 -31.82 -7.27
CA LYS A 481 -1.05 -31.86 -8.36
C LYS A 481 -0.50 -32.60 -9.57
N GLU A 482 0.73 -32.35 -9.97
CA GLU A 482 1.41 -33.09 -11.04
C GLU A 482 1.59 -34.57 -10.70
N ALA A 483 1.85 -34.90 -9.42
CA ALA A 483 1.94 -36.27 -8.94
C ALA A 483 0.56 -36.97 -8.93
N GLU A 484 -0.50 -36.28 -8.54
CA GLU A 484 -1.89 -36.76 -8.59
C GLU A 484 -2.35 -36.98 -10.03
N GLU A 485 -2.10 -36.01 -10.91
CA GLU A 485 -2.36 -36.12 -12.35
C GLU A 485 -1.58 -37.31 -12.92
N SER A 486 -0.25 -37.38 -12.71
CA SER A 486 0.56 -38.51 -13.19
C SER A 486 0.20 -39.87 -12.57
N ALA A 487 -0.38 -39.89 -11.35
CA ALA A 487 -0.92 -41.09 -10.73
C ALA A 487 -2.29 -41.50 -11.32
N LEU A 488 -3.17 -40.54 -11.65
CA LEU A 488 -4.41 -40.78 -12.39
C LEU A 488 -4.11 -41.29 -13.82
N PHE A 489 -3.07 -40.76 -14.45
CA PHE A 489 -2.61 -41.15 -15.78
C PHE A 489 -1.82 -42.48 -15.82
N LYS A 490 -1.55 -43.15 -14.68
CA LYS A 490 -1.00 -44.52 -14.69
C LYS A 490 -2.04 -45.61 -15.06
N TYR A 491 -3.34 -45.30 -15.05
CA TYR A 491 -4.42 -46.23 -15.39
C TYR A 491 -5.01 -46.06 -16.81
N LYS A 492 -4.58 -45.04 -17.55
CA LYS A 492 -4.81 -44.88 -19.00
C LYS A 492 -3.46 -44.84 -19.69
N GLU A 493 -3.34 -45.43 -20.88
CA GLU A 493 -2.07 -45.43 -21.63
C GLU A 493 -1.46 -44.03 -21.73
N GLN A 494 -0.15 -43.98 -21.55
CA GLN A 494 0.67 -42.79 -21.38
C GLN A 494 0.67 -41.92 -22.65
N ILE A 495 -0.17 -40.88 -22.68
CA ILE A 495 -0.08 -39.77 -23.64
C ILE A 495 0.64 -38.62 -22.90
N HIS A 496 1.84 -38.27 -23.34
CA HIS A 496 2.63 -37.18 -22.78
C HIS A 496 2.37 -35.88 -23.53
N GLY A 497 2.03 -34.82 -22.79
CA GLY A 497 1.98 -33.45 -23.26
C GLY A 497 0.60 -33.01 -23.73
N ASP A 498 0.35 -31.69 -23.64
CA ASP A 498 -0.75 -30.97 -24.27
C ASP A 498 -1.01 -31.55 -25.68
N GLU A 499 -2.17 -32.21 -25.87
CA GLU A 499 -2.58 -32.95 -27.09
C GLU A 499 -2.60 -32.08 -28.35
N ARG A 500 -2.50 -30.76 -28.15
CA ARG A 500 -2.40 -29.77 -29.21
C ARG A 500 -1.14 -29.98 -30.06
N SER A 501 -1.34 -30.06 -31.37
CA SER A 501 -0.26 -30.03 -32.36
C SER A 501 0.63 -28.78 -32.16
N GLU A 502 1.89 -28.79 -32.64
CA GLU A 502 2.74 -27.57 -32.57
C GLU A 502 2.05 -26.37 -33.22
N ASN A 503 1.31 -26.59 -34.32
CA ASN A 503 0.51 -25.55 -34.97
C ASN A 503 -0.62 -25.03 -34.07
N GLU A 504 -1.29 -25.90 -33.31
CA GLU A 504 -2.34 -25.47 -32.38
C GLU A 504 -1.76 -24.69 -31.19
N LYS A 505 -0.57 -25.05 -30.71
CA LYS A 505 0.16 -24.29 -29.68
C LYS A 505 0.59 -22.93 -30.21
N GLU A 506 1.10 -22.88 -31.43
CA GLU A 506 1.49 -21.62 -32.08
C GLU A 506 0.28 -20.72 -32.34
N GLU A 507 -0.85 -21.26 -32.79
CA GLU A 507 -2.08 -20.49 -32.98
C GLU A 507 -2.66 -20.06 -31.64
N ALA A 508 -2.60 -20.88 -30.58
CA ALA A 508 -3.01 -20.49 -29.24
C ALA A 508 -2.12 -19.36 -28.68
N ASP A 509 -0.80 -19.45 -28.84
CA ASP A 509 0.15 -18.40 -28.47
C ASP A 509 -0.09 -17.09 -29.25
N PHE A 510 -0.40 -17.21 -30.54
CA PHE A 510 -0.77 -16.09 -31.39
C PHE A 510 -2.05 -15.43 -30.88
N ARG A 511 -3.11 -16.20 -30.63
CA ARG A 511 -4.39 -15.69 -30.10
C ARG A 511 -4.24 -15.10 -28.70
N ALA A 512 -3.39 -15.68 -27.87
CA ALA A 512 -3.09 -15.15 -26.55
C ALA A 512 -2.42 -13.77 -26.67
N ALA A 513 -1.47 -13.60 -27.60
CA ALA A 513 -0.74 -12.35 -27.84
C ALA A 513 -1.59 -11.24 -28.50
N TYR A 514 -2.64 -11.62 -29.24
CA TYR A 514 -3.58 -10.72 -29.93
C TYR A 514 -5.04 -11.06 -29.56
N PRO A 515 -5.51 -10.67 -28.35
CA PRO A 515 -6.86 -10.97 -27.89
C PRO A 515 -7.94 -10.33 -28.79
N SER A 516 -8.99 -11.08 -29.11
CA SER A 516 -10.22 -10.56 -29.73
C SER A 516 -11.24 -10.20 -28.66
N PHE A 517 -11.88 -9.03 -28.80
CA PHE A 517 -12.96 -8.56 -27.92
C PHE A 517 -14.34 -8.65 -28.58
N GLU A 518 -14.48 -9.38 -29.68
CA GLU A 518 -15.76 -9.52 -30.39
C GLU A 518 -16.82 -10.22 -29.51
N GLN A 519 -16.38 -11.06 -28.57
CA GLN A 519 -17.26 -11.74 -27.62
C GLN A 519 -18.04 -10.78 -26.70
N ASP A 520 -17.48 -9.60 -26.42
CA ASP A 520 -18.13 -8.58 -25.56
C ASP A 520 -19.38 -7.96 -26.20
N PHE A 521 -19.66 -8.26 -27.47
CA PHE A 521 -20.76 -7.72 -28.28
C PHE A 521 -21.71 -8.80 -28.85
N LEU A 522 -21.51 -10.08 -28.49
CA LEU A 522 -22.34 -11.19 -28.98
C LEU A 522 -23.79 -11.10 -28.50
N ASP A 523 -23.99 -10.60 -27.28
CA ASP A 523 -25.28 -10.31 -26.66
C ASP A 523 -26.08 -9.24 -27.41
N VAL A 524 -25.38 -8.22 -27.94
CA VAL A 524 -25.99 -7.10 -28.68
C VAL A 524 -26.24 -7.44 -30.15
N THR A 525 -25.33 -8.17 -30.80
CA THR A 525 -25.41 -8.44 -32.25
C THR A 525 -26.31 -9.63 -32.62
N GLY A 526 -26.73 -10.44 -31.65
CA GLY A 526 -27.66 -11.56 -31.85
C GLY A 526 -27.11 -12.68 -32.73
N ALA A 527 -25.82 -12.67 -33.07
CA ALA A 527 -25.19 -13.66 -33.92
C ALA A 527 -24.87 -14.93 -33.12
N VAL A 528 -25.89 -15.71 -32.79
CA VAL A 528 -25.71 -17.15 -32.61
C VAL A 528 -25.65 -17.72 -34.02
N ARG A 529 -24.45 -17.84 -34.61
CA ARG A 529 -24.33 -18.67 -35.82
C ARG A 529 -24.67 -20.10 -35.38
N LEU A 530 -25.52 -20.80 -36.13
CA LEU A 530 -25.76 -22.24 -35.88
C LEU A 530 -24.47 -23.07 -35.98
N GLU A 531 -23.43 -22.53 -36.62
CA GLU A 531 -22.08 -23.10 -36.67
C GLU A 531 -21.29 -22.96 -35.36
N ASP A 532 -21.69 -22.02 -34.47
CA ASP A 532 -21.11 -21.84 -33.12
C ASP A 532 -21.91 -22.62 -32.05
N ILE A 533 -23.11 -23.13 -32.38
CA ILE A 533 -23.88 -24.06 -31.55
C ILE A 533 -23.30 -25.47 -31.77
N GLY A 534 -22.17 -25.72 -31.14
CA GLY A 534 -21.36 -26.93 -31.33
C GLY A 534 -19.91 -26.73 -30.91
N LEU A 535 -19.46 -25.48 -30.88
CA LEU A 535 -18.35 -25.02 -30.04
C LEU A 535 -18.91 -24.60 -28.68
N GLU A 536 -19.68 -25.50 -28.04
CA GLU A 536 -19.81 -25.42 -26.60
C GLU A 536 -18.39 -25.46 -26.06
N LYS A 537 -18.06 -24.36 -25.37
CA LYS A 537 -16.93 -24.23 -24.45
C LYS A 537 -16.57 -25.61 -23.95
N GLY A 538 -15.28 -25.95 -24.00
CA GLY A 538 -14.71 -26.73 -22.93
C GLY A 538 -15.05 -26.01 -21.62
N HIS A 539 -16.25 -26.27 -21.10
CA HIS A 539 -16.46 -26.38 -19.69
C HIS A 539 -15.53 -27.52 -19.30
N GLU A 540 -14.28 -27.17 -19.02
CA GLU A 540 -13.68 -27.66 -17.80
C GLU A 540 -14.67 -27.28 -16.69
N GLN A 541 -15.69 -28.13 -16.49
CA GLN A 541 -16.31 -28.21 -15.19
C GLN A 541 -15.17 -28.62 -14.25
N PRO A 542 -14.93 -27.85 -13.18
CA PRO A 542 -13.94 -28.20 -12.19
C PRO A 542 -14.40 -29.51 -11.56
N ALA A 543 -13.68 -30.58 -11.86
CA ALA A 543 -13.93 -31.86 -11.23
C ALA A 543 -13.61 -31.74 -9.73
N GLY A 544 -14.66 -31.80 -8.91
CA GLY A 544 -14.65 -32.55 -7.66
C GLY A 544 -13.87 -31.95 -6.49
N SER A 545 -14.63 -31.32 -5.60
CA SER A 545 -14.32 -31.06 -4.20
C SER A 545 -13.41 -32.10 -3.52
N SER A 546 -12.29 -31.66 -2.95
CA SER A 546 -11.73 -32.23 -1.72
C SER A 546 -10.57 -31.39 -1.18
N ARG A 547 -10.81 -30.81 0.00
CA ARG A 547 -9.85 -30.51 1.09
C ARG A 547 -9.12 -29.15 1.14
N VAL A 548 -9.60 -28.36 2.11
CA VAL A 548 -8.87 -27.81 3.28
C VAL A 548 -7.59 -27.00 3.03
N ASN A 549 -7.69 -25.70 3.40
CA ASN A 549 -6.65 -24.76 3.84
C ASN A 549 -5.36 -24.70 3.02
N SER A 550 -5.24 -23.75 2.08
CA SER A 550 -3.96 -23.43 1.44
C SER A 550 -3.97 -22.20 0.49
N LEU A 551 -2.84 -21.49 0.43
CA LEU A 551 -2.55 -20.27 -0.34
C LEU A 551 -2.11 -20.60 -1.79
N ASP A 552 -2.83 -20.13 -2.81
CA ASP A 552 -2.42 -20.10 -4.23
C ASP A 552 -2.26 -18.63 -4.71
N GLY A 553 -1.13 -17.99 -4.98
CA GLY A 553 0.31 -18.23 -5.03
C GLY A 553 0.94 -16.87 -5.42
N ILE A 554 2.23 -16.63 -5.21
CA ILE A 554 2.87 -15.35 -5.58
C ILE A 554 2.89 -15.23 -7.11
N SER A 555 2.44 -14.10 -7.66
CA SER A 555 2.44 -13.87 -9.11
C SER A 555 3.87 -13.64 -9.64
N PRO A 556 4.18 -14.00 -10.91
CA PRO A 556 5.51 -13.75 -11.50
C PRO A 556 5.95 -12.28 -11.43
N LYS A 557 5.00 -11.33 -11.50
CA LYS A 557 5.28 -9.90 -11.34
C LYS A 557 5.67 -9.53 -9.90
N GLU A 558 4.97 -10.07 -8.89
CA GLU A 558 5.36 -9.90 -7.49
C GLU A 558 6.75 -10.51 -7.25
N MET A 559 7.02 -11.70 -7.81
CA MET A 559 8.35 -12.32 -7.73
C MET A 559 9.45 -11.40 -8.30
N ALA A 560 9.22 -10.83 -9.49
CA ALA A 560 10.15 -9.88 -10.10
C ALA A 560 10.37 -8.63 -9.24
N GLN A 561 9.32 -8.10 -8.61
CA GLN A 561 9.41 -6.97 -7.69
C GLN A 561 10.19 -7.32 -6.42
N VAL A 562 10.03 -8.52 -5.86
CA VAL A 562 10.86 -8.99 -4.73
C VAL A 562 12.33 -9.03 -5.12
N CYS A 563 12.66 -9.60 -6.29
CA CYS A 563 14.04 -9.66 -6.79
C CYS A 563 14.65 -8.27 -7.02
N SER A 564 13.90 -7.37 -7.68
CA SER A 564 14.34 -6.00 -7.95
C SER A 564 14.53 -5.20 -6.66
N ALA A 565 13.58 -5.26 -5.72
CA ALA A 565 13.70 -4.59 -4.43
C ALA A 565 14.92 -5.09 -3.63
N HIS A 566 15.10 -6.40 -3.53
CA HIS A 566 16.27 -7.00 -2.88
C HIS A 566 17.58 -6.54 -3.51
N SER A 567 17.69 -6.60 -4.84
CA SER A 567 18.90 -6.23 -5.57
C SER A 567 19.19 -4.73 -5.45
N GLU A 568 18.18 -3.88 -5.63
CA GLU A 568 18.36 -2.42 -5.55
C GLU A 568 18.72 -1.95 -4.14
N ILE A 569 18.13 -2.51 -3.09
CA ILE A 569 18.46 -2.16 -1.70
C ILE A 569 19.90 -2.56 -1.39
N LEU A 570 20.24 -3.83 -1.62
CA LEU A 570 21.51 -4.39 -1.15
C LEU A 570 22.69 -4.00 -2.03
N ILE A 571 22.56 -3.99 -3.35
CA ILE A 571 23.69 -3.63 -4.23
C ILE A 571 24.03 -2.14 -4.08
N THR A 572 23.03 -1.28 -3.86
CA THR A 572 23.24 0.17 -3.73
C THR A 572 23.84 0.55 -2.38
N LEU A 573 23.39 -0.09 -1.30
CA LEU A 573 23.73 0.34 0.07
C LEU A 573 24.80 -0.54 0.74
N ALA A 574 25.08 -1.73 0.22
CA ALA A 574 26.09 -2.60 0.80
C ALA A 574 27.48 -1.97 0.72
N GLN A 575 28.22 -2.10 1.81
CA GLN A 575 29.58 -1.60 1.96
C GLN A 575 30.51 -2.76 2.29
N ALA A 576 31.51 -2.95 1.45
CA ALA A 576 32.66 -3.80 1.71
C ALA A 576 33.88 -3.23 0.98
N ASP A 577 35.07 -3.58 1.45
CA ASP A 577 36.33 -3.00 0.95
C ASP A 577 36.59 -3.31 -0.53
N TRP A 578 35.98 -4.38 -1.05
CA TRP A 578 36.10 -4.83 -2.44
C TRP A 578 34.91 -4.44 -3.33
N LEU A 579 33.90 -3.74 -2.79
CA LEU A 579 32.75 -3.24 -3.56
C LEU A 579 32.97 -1.80 -4.02
N GLU A 580 32.67 -1.53 -5.29
CA GLU A 580 32.70 -0.18 -5.84
C GLU A 580 31.49 0.63 -5.35
N ARG A 581 31.74 1.85 -4.85
CA ARG A 581 30.67 2.76 -4.43
C ARG A 581 30.01 3.39 -5.66
N ASN A 582 28.79 2.98 -5.96
CA ASN A 582 27.95 3.65 -6.95
C ASN A 582 26.99 4.61 -6.25
N PRO A 583 27.19 5.94 -6.31
CA PRO A 583 26.18 6.88 -5.81
C PRO A 583 24.96 6.80 -6.71
N SER A 584 23.91 6.10 -6.28
CA SER A 584 22.62 6.14 -6.98
C SER A 584 21.82 7.37 -6.56
N ASP A 585 21.37 8.17 -7.52
CA ASP A 585 20.43 9.28 -7.30
C ASP A 585 18.96 8.80 -7.30
N SER A 586 18.71 7.56 -6.89
CA SER A 586 17.36 6.99 -6.89
C SER A 586 16.46 7.72 -5.87
N VAL A 587 15.30 8.19 -6.34
CA VAL A 587 14.32 8.88 -5.49
C VAL A 587 13.42 7.84 -4.81
N ALA A 588 13.27 7.94 -3.49
CA ALA A 588 12.39 7.07 -2.72
C ALA A 588 10.92 7.23 -3.15
N ASP A 589 10.27 6.13 -3.54
CA ASP A 589 8.85 6.09 -3.87
C ASP A 589 8.02 5.66 -2.65
N VAL A 590 7.36 6.64 -2.01
CA VAL A 590 6.45 6.42 -0.87
C VAL A 590 4.99 6.35 -1.32
N LEU A 591 4.70 6.79 -2.56
CA LEU A 591 3.33 6.91 -3.06
C LEU A 591 2.74 5.54 -3.41
N THR A 592 3.52 4.69 -4.09
CA THR A 592 3.09 3.33 -4.44
C THR A 592 2.64 2.51 -3.23
N PRO A 593 3.45 2.35 -2.15
CA PRO A 593 3.01 1.60 -0.98
C PRO A 593 1.79 2.25 -0.28
N ALA A 594 1.68 3.58 -0.25
CA ALA A 594 0.53 4.26 0.34
C ALA A 594 -0.78 3.99 -0.42
N LEU A 595 -0.73 3.94 -1.76
CA LEU A 595 -1.90 3.58 -2.57
C LEU A 595 -2.29 2.11 -2.36
N MET A 596 -1.31 1.20 -2.29
CA MET A 596 -1.55 -0.22 -2.00
C MET A 596 -2.19 -0.42 -0.62
N SER A 597 -1.67 0.23 0.42
CA SER A 597 -2.18 0.12 1.78
C SER A 597 -3.61 0.69 1.89
N TYR A 598 -3.90 1.78 1.18
CA TYR A 598 -5.24 2.37 1.11
C TYR A 598 -6.27 1.43 0.45
N GLN A 599 -5.90 0.72 -0.62
CA GLN A 599 -6.80 -0.26 -1.26
C GLN A 599 -7.16 -1.42 -0.31
N ILE A 600 -6.17 -1.93 0.43
CA ILE A 600 -6.40 -2.98 1.43
C ILE A 600 -7.31 -2.44 2.55
N GLY A 601 -7.00 -1.25 3.07
CA GLY A 601 -7.81 -0.61 4.11
C GLY A 601 -9.24 -0.32 3.66
N THR A 602 -9.45 0.07 2.40
CA THR A 602 -10.79 0.27 1.83
C THR A 602 -11.62 -1.00 1.87
N THR A 603 -11.01 -2.16 1.57
CA THR A 603 -11.69 -3.45 1.66
C THR A 603 -12.09 -3.77 3.10
N VAL A 604 -11.22 -3.49 4.06
CA VAL A 604 -11.50 -3.63 5.50
C VAL A 604 -12.66 -2.72 5.91
N VAL A 605 -12.65 -1.44 5.52
CA VAL A 605 -13.71 -0.49 5.84
C VAL A 605 -15.05 -0.87 5.21
N ARG A 606 -15.07 -1.36 3.96
CA ARG A 606 -16.30 -1.81 3.27
C ARG A 606 -17.04 -2.89 4.09
N THR A 607 -16.29 -3.80 4.70
CA THR A 607 -16.85 -4.91 5.48
C THR A 607 -17.12 -4.53 6.95
N ALA A 608 -16.27 -3.70 7.56
CA ALA A 608 -16.26 -3.45 8.99
C ALA A 608 -16.62 -1.99 9.41
N PHE A 609 -17.20 -1.17 8.52
CA PHE A 609 -17.45 0.26 8.82
C PHE A 609 -18.28 0.50 10.10
N ASP A 610 -19.21 -0.41 10.43
CA ASP A 610 -20.07 -0.29 11.62
C ASP A 610 -19.31 -0.44 12.95
N VAL A 611 -18.04 -0.86 12.90
CA VAL A 611 -17.18 -1.07 14.08
C VAL A 611 -16.16 0.06 14.25
N LEU A 612 -15.96 0.90 13.25
CA LEU A 612 -14.96 1.97 13.27
C LEU A 612 -15.38 3.10 14.21
N ASP A 613 -14.40 3.60 14.96
CA ASP A 613 -14.60 4.76 15.82
C ASP A 613 -14.51 6.09 15.05
N PRO A 614 -15.17 7.16 15.52
CA PRO A 614 -15.13 8.48 14.88
C PRO A 614 -13.72 9.05 14.71
N GLU A 615 -12.76 8.67 15.57
CA GLU A 615 -11.37 9.12 15.45
C GLU A 615 -10.70 8.68 14.15
N THR A 616 -11.22 7.63 13.50
CA THR A 616 -10.67 7.13 12.22
C THR A 616 -10.80 8.18 11.11
N ASP A 617 -11.90 8.92 11.06
CA ASP A 617 -12.09 9.99 10.07
C ASP A 617 -10.96 11.02 10.18
N GLY A 618 -10.60 11.41 11.41
CA GLY A 618 -9.49 12.31 11.76
C GLY A 618 -8.11 11.81 11.32
N GLN A 619 -7.87 10.50 11.38
CA GLN A 619 -6.57 9.90 11.05
C GLN A 619 -6.36 9.71 9.54
N VAL A 620 -7.45 9.48 8.78
CA VAL A 620 -7.40 9.00 7.39
C VAL A 620 -7.65 10.11 6.37
N LEU A 621 -8.05 11.33 6.79
CA LEU A 621 -8.29 12.50 5.92
C LEU A 621 -7.20 12.73 4.86
N GLY A 622 -5.94 12.65 5.25
CA GLY A 622 -4.81 12.88 4.34
C GLY A 622 -4.76 11.85 3.20
N SER A 623 -5.05 10.58 3.50
CA SER A 623 -5.11 9.54 2.48
C SER A 623 -6.26 9.72 1.50
N HIS A 624 -7.43 10.18 1.97
CA HIS A 624 -8.56 10.51 1.10
C HIS A 624 -8.18 11.62 0.10
N LEU A 625 -7.47 12.64 0.59
CA LEU A 625 -6.96 13.74 -0.23
C LEU A 625 -5.90 13.26 -1.23
N LEU A 626 -4.96 12.42 -0.79
CA LEU A 626 -3.90 11.90 -1.64
C LEU A 626 -4.44 11.01 -2.75
N VAL A 627 -5.30 10.04 -2.41
CA VAL A 627 -5.87 9.07 -3.35
C VAL A 627 -6.82 9.77 -4.30
N GLY A 628 -7.75 10.59 -3.78
CA GLY A 628 -8.65 11.35 -4.64
C GLY A 628 -7.91 12.35 -5.51
N GLY A 629 -6.87 13.03 -4.99
CA GLY A 629 -5.99 13.89 -5.78
C GLY A 629 -5.23 13.12 -6.86
N SER A 630 -4.74 11.92 -6.56
CA SER A 630 -4.08 11.04 -7.53
C SER A 630 -5.04 10.55 -8.62
N VAL A 631 -6.29 10.23 -8.25
CA VAL A 631 -7.36 9.87 -9.19
C VAL A 631 -7.70 11.07 -10.08
N LEU A 632 -7.96 12.25 -9.51
CA LEU A 632 -8.22 13.46 -10.29
C LEU A 632 -7.05 13.81 -11.19
N GLN A 633 -5.82 13.76 -10.69
CA GLN A 633 -4.63 14.04 -11.47
C GLN A 633 -4.52 13.07 -12.64
N TYR A 634 -4.75 11.78 -12.42
CA TYR A 634 -4.77 10.79 -13.50
C TYR A 634 -5.85 11.08 -14.56
N LEU A 635 -7.02 11.56 -14.13
CA LEU A 635 -8.13 11.97 -14.99
C LEU A 635 -7.91 13.33 -15.69
N GLU A 636 -7.20 14.29 -15.05
CA GLU A 636 -7.04 15.70 -15.46
C GLU A 636 -5.74 15.99 -16.21
N LEU A 637 -4.65 15.25 -15.95
CA LEU A 637 -3.33 15.36 -16.62
C LEU A 637 -3.38 15.24 -18.15
N GLN A 638 -4.56 15.02 -18.70
CA GLN A 638 -4.80 14.68 -20.08
C GLN A 638 -5.69 15.69 -20.81
N ASN A 639 -6.16 16.73 -20.11
CA ASN A 639 -6.86 17.88 -20.72
C ASN A 639 -5.92 19.05 -21.07
N GLY A 640 -4.59 18.89 -20.98
CA GLY A 640 -3.61 19.87 -21.48
C GLY A 640 -3.44 21.16 -20.66
N SER A 641 -4.14 21.31 -19.53
CA SER A 641 -4.01 22.45 -18.61
C SER A 641 -3.10 22.10 -17.42
N SER A 642 -1.78 22.30 -17.54
CA SER A 642 -0.85 22.08 -16.42
C SER A 642 -0.69 23.35 -15.57
N VAL A 643 -1.22 23.32 -14.35
CA VAL A 643 -0.80 24.22 -13.26
C VAL A 643 -0.42 23.43 -12.00
N MET A 644 -0.74 22.14 -11.90
CA MET A 644 -0.34 21.30 -10.76
C MET A 644 0.84 20.39 -11.14
N GLN A 645 1.94 20.50 -10.39
CA GLN A 645 3.13 19.67 -10.49
C GLN A 645 2.80 18.17 -10.48
N ASP A 646 3.49 17.40 -11.32
CA ASP A 646 3.36 15.95 -11.46
C ASP A 646 3.65 15.20 -10.14
N VAL A 647 2.63 14.99 -9.29
CA VAL A 647 2.74 14.13 -8.08
C VAL A 647 2.99 12.67 -8.46
N LEU A 648 2.28 12.17 -9.46
CA LEU A 648 2.60 10.91 -10.16
C LEU A 648 3.56 11.22 -11.31
N LYS A 649 4.88 11.02 -11.12
CA LYS A 649 5.79 10.90 -12.27
C LYS A 649 5.18 9.85 -13.20
N LYS A 650 4.88 10.21 -14.45
CA LYS A 650 4.57 9.20 -15.47
C LYS A 650 5.71 8.19 -15.41
N PRO A 651 5.49 6.93 -14.98
CA PRO A 651 6.54 5.94 -15.15
C PRO A 651 6.85 5.98 -16.64
N SER A 652 8.11 6.22 -17.01
CA SER A 652 8.51 6.03 -18.40
C SER A 652 8.33 4.53 -18.66
N ARG A 653 7.11 4.11 -18.98
CA ARG A 653 6.82 2.74 -19.38
C ARG A 653 7.54 2.61 -20.71
N LYS A 654 8.79 2.13 -20.65
CA LYS A 654 9.66 1.96 -21.82
C LYS A 654 8.98 1.10 -22.89
N SER A 655 7.97 0.31 -22.51
CA SER A 655 7.16 -0.53 -23.40
C SER A 655 5.66 -0.45 -23.15
N TYR A 656 4.96 0.46 -23.85
CA TYR A 656 3.48 0.48 -23.88
C TYR A 656 2.92 -0.63 -24.78
N ASN A 657 1.89 -1.33 -24.32
CA ASN A 657 1.18 -2.36 -25.07
C ASN A 657 -0.31 -2.05 -25.23
N ILE A 658 -0.74 -1.79 -26.47
CA ILE A 658 -2.13 -1.44 -26.81
C ILE A 658 -3.18 -2.53 -26.48
N TYR A 659 -2.79 -3.81 -26.40
CA TYR A 659 -3.69 -4.96 -26.20
C TYR A 659 -4.02 -5.24 -24.72
N TYR A 660 -3.15 -4.84 -23.79
CA TYR A 660 -3.32 -5.11 -22.36
C TYR A 660 -3.23 -3.87 -21.48
N ASP A 661 -2.52 -2.82 -21.91
CA ASP A 661 -2.34 -1.63 -21.09
C ASP A 661 -3.45 -0.60 -21.35
N ALA A 662 -3.84 0.08 -20.27
CA ALA A 662 -4.76 1.22 -20.33
C ALA A 662 -4.12 2.43 -21.06
N ASN A 663 -4.92 3.12 -21.87
CA ASN A 663 -4.57 4.42 -22.47
C ASN A 663 -5.80 5.33 -22.51
N VAL A 664 -6.10 5.90 -21.34
CA VAL A 664 -7.22 6.82 -21.14
C VAL A 664 -7.28 7.99 -22.14
N PRO A 665 -6.19 8.69 -22.52
CA PRO A 665 -6.31 9.86 -23.39
C PRO A 665 -6.79 9.49 -24.79
N GLU A 666 -6.39 8.32 -25.28
CA GLU A 666 -6.90 7.80 -26.53
C GLU A 666 -8.36 7.35 -26.40
N VAL A 667 -8.69 6.57 -25.37
CA VAL A 667 -10.07 6.11 -25.10
C VAL A 667 -11.06 7.28 -24.97
N MET A 668 -10.64 8.40 -24.37
CA MET A 668 -11.47 9.59 -24.21
C MET A 668 -11.92 10.21 -25.54
N LYS A 669 -11.16 10.04 -26.62
CA LYS A 669 -11.56 10.50 -27.96
C LYS A 669 -12.82 9.80 -28.45
N CYS A 670 -13.09 8.57 -27.98
CA CYS A 670 -14.32 7.85 -28.33
C CYS A 670 -15.58 8.56 -27.87
N LYS A 671 -15.56 9.20 -26.70
CA LYS A 671 -16.76 9.79 -26.10
C LYS A 671 -17.34 10.88 -27.00
N ALA A 672 -16.51 11.81 -27.46
CA ALA A 672 -16.96 12.91 -28.34
C ALA A 672 -17.58 12.41 -29.65
N ILE A 673 -17.00 11.36 -30.24
CA ILE A 673 -17.43 10.82 -31.53
C ILE A 673 -18.71 9.99 -31.37
N ILE A 674 -18.80 9.18 -30.31
CA ILE A 674 -20.02 8.43 -29.98
C ILE A 674 -21.16 9.40 -29.64
N ASP A 675 -20.91 10.48 -28.91
CA ASP A 675 -21.92 11.50 -28.60
C ASP A 675 -22.42 12.22 -29.86
N SER A 676 -21.53 12.50 -30.82
CA SER A 676 -21.87 13.06 -32.14
C SER A 676 -22.80 12.12 -32.92
N LEU A 677 -22.44 10.83 -33.01
CA LEU A 677 -23.27 9.82 -33.66
C LEU A 677 -24.60 9.61 -32.93
N ARG A 678 -24.59 9.52 -31.60
CA ARG A 678 -25.78 9.34 -30.76
C ARG A 678 -26.80 10.46 -30.96
N LYS A 679 -26.35 11.72 -31.06
CA LYS A 679 -27.23 12.85 -31.37
C LYS A 679 -27.90 12.68 -32.74
N ARG A 680 -27.15 12.26 -33.75
CA ARG A 680 -27.69 12.04 -35.11
C ARG A 680 -28.63 10.84 -35.16
N VAL A 681 -28.30 9.73 -34.51
CA VAL A 681 -29.16 8.54 -34.43
C VAL A 681 -30.47 8.87 -33.70
N LYS A 682 -30.44 9.67 -32.63
CA LYS A 682 -31.66 10.13 -31.95
C LYS A 682 -32.56 10.97 -32.87
N GLN A 683 -32.00 11.89 -33.64
CA GLN A 683 -32.77 12.66 -34.64
C GLN A 683 -33.41 11.73 -35.68
N LEU A 684 -32.68 10.71 -36.16
CA LEU A 684 -33.22 9.74 -37.11
C LEU A 684 -34.29 8.84 -36.47
N GLN A 685 -34.21 8.56 -35.17
CA GLN A 685 -35.21 7.79 -34.43
C GLN A 685 -36.52 8.56 -34.17
N GLU A 686 -36.50 9.90 -34.21
CA GLU A 686 -37.74 10.69 -34.16
C GLU A 686 -38.62 10.42 -35.40
N GLU A 687 -37.99 10.22 -36.56
CA GLU A 687 -38.67 9.88 -37.82
C GLU A 687 -38.88 8.36 -37.98
N TRP A 688 -37.99 7.54 -37.43
CA TRP A 688 -37.98 6.07 -37.58
C TRP A 688 -37.77 5.34 -36.22
N PRO A 689 -38.80 5.30 -35.34
CA PRO A 689 -38.64 4.89 -33.93
C PRO A 689 -38.20 3.44 -33.72
N ASP A 690 -38.62 2.53 -34.61
CA ASP A 690 -38.42 1.08 -34.46
C ASP A 690 -37.45 0.48 -35.51
N HIS A 691 -36.66 1.31 -36.20
CA HIS A 691 -35.75 0.79 -37.22
C HIS A 691 -34.64 -0.08 -36.58
N PRO A 692 -34.55 -1.38 -36.93
CA PRO A 692 -33.65 -2.33 -36.22
C PRO A 692 -32.19 -1.88 -36.20
N THR A 693 -31.70 -1.29 -37.29
CA THR A 693 -30.31 -0.79 -37.36
C THR A 693 -30.06 0.36 -36.39
N LEU A 694 -31.01 1.30 -36.23
CA LEU A 694 -30.82 2.46 -35.34
C LEU A 694 -30.86 2.02 -33.87
N VAL A 695 -31.72 1.07 -33.53
CA VAL A 695 -31.77 0.44 -32.20
C VAL A 695 -30.46 -0.31 -31.91
N LEU A 696 -29.97 -1.10 -32.86
CA LEU A 696 -28.69 -1.82 -32.74
C LEU A 696 -27.51 -0.86 -32.57
N LEU A 697 -27.47 0.25 -33.32
CA LEU A 697 -26.43 1.27 -33.16
C LEU A 697 -26.43 1.87 -31.75
N ASN A 698 -27.60 2.16 -31.18
CA ASN A 698 -27.69 2.63 -29.79
C ASN A 698 -27.16 1.58 -28.80
N GLN A 699 -27.54 0.32 -28.95
CA GLN A 699 -27.07 -0.76 -28.07
C GLN A 699 -25.55 -0.93 -28.14
N ILE A 700 -24.95 -0.89 -29.34
CA ILE A 700 -23.50 -0.94 -29.51
C ILE A 700 -22.83 0.28 -28.87
N MET A 701 -23.38 1.49 -29.07
CA MET A 701 -22.85 2.70 -28.44
C MET A 701 -22.95 2.65 -26.91
N ASP A 702 -24.06 2.19 -26.34
CA ASP A 702 -24.24 1.99 -24.89
C ASP A 702 -23.22 0.96 -24.36
N ARG A 703 -23.00 -0.13 -25.09
CA ARG A 703 -22.01 -1.15 -24.71
C ARG A 703 -20.59 -0.57 -24.69
N ILE A 704 -20.17 0.18 -25.72
CA ILE A 704 -18.85 0.83 -25.74
C ILE A 704 -18.70 1.82 -24.57
N LEU A 705 -19.74 2.62 -24.29
CA LEU A 705 -19.73 3.58 -23.19
C LEU A 705 -19.73 2.93 -21.80
N SER A 706 -20.18 1.67 -21.70
CA SER A 706 -20.16 0.89 -20.45
C SER A 706 -18.77 0.39 -20.06
N PHE A 707 -17.82 0.32 -21.00
CA PHE A 707 -16.47 -0.16 -20.72
C PHE A 707 -15.71 0.78 -19.79
N SER A 708 -14.86 0.19 -18.93
CA SER A 708 -13.97 0.94 -18.05
C SER A 708 -12.96 1.75 -18.87
N VAL A 709 -12.66 2.98 -18.46
CA VAL A 709 -11.61 3.82 -19.07
C VAL A 709 -10.22 3.18 -18.98
N THR A 710 -10.00 2.27 -18.02
CA THR A 710 -8.74 1.50 -17.89
C THR A 710 -8.66 0.29 -18.82
N SER A 711 -9.70 0.00 -19.61
CA SER A 711 -9.65 -1.13 -20.54
C SER A 711 -8.67 -0.85 -21.69
N PRO A 712 -8.06 -1.89 -22.30
CA PRO A 712 -7.17 -1.72 -23.43
C PRO A 712 -7.85 -1.04 -24.63
N VAL A 713 -7.11 -0.24 -25.38
CA VAL A 713 -7.65 0.50 -26.55
C VAL A 713 -8.25 -0.45 -27.59
N VAL A 714 -7.68 -1.64 -27.76
CA VAL A 714 -8.17 -2.63 -28.74
C VAL A 714 -9.61 -3.09 -28.44
N LYS A 715 -10.04 -3.08 -27.18
CA LYS A 715 -11.43 -3.39 -26.80
C LYS A 715 -12.40 -2.33 -27.35
N PHE A 716 -12.05 -1.05 -27.21
CA PHE A 716 -12.83 0.06 -27.79
C PHE A 716 -12.75 0.07 -29.32
N LEU A 717 -11.58 -0.22 -29.89
CA LEU A 717 -11.37 -0.32 -31.33
C LEU A 717 -12.30 -1.36 -31.95
N THR A 718 -12.40 -2.55 -31.35
CA THR A 718 -13.29 -3.63 -31.80
C THR A 718 -14.75 -3.16 -31.81
N GLY A 719 -15.18 -2.43 -30.78
CA GLY A 719 -16.51 -1.83 -30.72
C GLY A 719 -16.75 -0.75 -31.79
N LEU A 720 -15.80 0.16 -32.01
CA LEU A 720 -15.90 1.19 -33.05
C LEU A 720 -15.92 0.59 -34.46
N GLU A 721 -15.15 -0.48 -34.69
CA GLU A 721 -15.14 -1.20 -35.96
C GLU A 721 -16.49 -1.87 -36.25
N LEU A 722 -17.08 -2.51 -35.24
CA LEU A 722 -18.44 -3.06 -35.32
C LEU A 722 -19.49 -1.97 -35.55
N LEU A 723 -19.37 -0.84 -34.84
CA LEU A 723 -20.26 0.31 -34.98
C LEU A 723 -20.18 0.91 -36.39
N LEU A 724 -18.97 1.09 -36.94
CA LEU A 724 -18.75 1.56 -38.29
C LEU A 724 -19.35 0.61 -39.33
N GLN A 725 -19.16 -0.70 -39.17
CA GLN A 725 -19.75 -1.70 -40.06
C GLN A 725 -21.28 -1.60 -40.11
N LYS A 726 -21.94 -1.58 -38.94
CA LYS A 726 -23.40 -1.51 -38.87
C LYS A 726 -23.97 -0.16 -39.30
N ALA A 727 -23.24 0.93 -39.10
CA ALA A 727 -23.69 2.24 -39.55
C ALA A 727 -23.51 2.43 -41.07
N GLN A 728 -22.53 1.75 -41.68
CA GLN A 728 -22.39 1.71 -43.14
C GLN A 728 -23.55 0.95 -43.80
N ASP A 729 -24.09 -0.09 -43.15
CA ASP A 729 -25.30 -0.80 -43.62
C ASP A 729 -26.49 0.17 -43.73
N TRP A 730 -26.63 1.11 -42.80
CA TRP A 730 -27.61 2.20 -42.92
C TRP A 730 -27.26 3.13 -44.08
N GLU A 731 -26.05 3.71 -44.11
CA GLU A 731 -25.64 4.70 -45.11
C GLU A 731 -25.79 4.21 -46.55
N SER A 732 -25.54 2.91 -46.79
CA SER A 732 -25.72 2.28 -48.11
C SER A 732 -27.17 2.28 -48.62
N ASN A 733 -28.15 2.30 -47.70
CA ASN A 733 -29.57 2.26 -47.98
C ASN A 733 -30.27 3.62 -47.71
N ALA A 734 -29.55 4.59 -47.16
CA ALA A 734 -30.09 5.88 -46.74
C ALA A 734 -30.14 6.88 -47.91
N ALA A 735 -31.17 7.72 -47.95
CA ALA A 735 -31.19 8.88 -48.83
C ALA A 735 -30.23 9.98 -48.33
N SER A 736 -29.78 10.87 -49.21
CA SER A 736 -28.77 11.89 -48.89
C SER A 736 -29.13 12.81 -47.70
N TYR A 737 -30.43 13.06 -47.46
CA TYR A 737 -30.90 13.89 -46.34
C TYR A 737 -30.89 13.17 -44.97
N VAL A 738 -30.84 11.84 -44.95
CA VAL A 738 -30.73 10.99 -43.74
C VAL A 738 -29.32 10.41 -43.54
N SER A 739 -28.34 10.94 -44.28
CA SER A 739 -26.93 10.51 -44.21
C SER A 739 -26.33 10.74 -42.81
N MET A 740 -25.41 9.85 -42.45
CA MET A 740 -24.52 9.91 -41.28
C MET A 740 -23.03 9.98 -41.68
N ALA A 741 -22.72 10.24 -42.95
CA ALA A 741 -21.36 10.18 -43.49
C ALA A 741 -20.33 11.05 -42.75
N SER A 742 -20.73 12.24 -42.27
CA SER A 742 -19.86 13.10 -41.45
C SER A 742 -19.40 12.39 -40.19
N GLN A 743 -20.31 11.76 -39.45
CA GLN A 743 -20.01 11.06 -38.20
C GLN A 743 -19.18 9.80 -38.47
N LEU A 744 -19.44 9.08 -39.57
CA LEU A 744 -18.66 7.91 -39.97
C LEU A 744 -17.21 8.28 -40.35
N SER A 745 -17.00 9.45 -40.94
CA SER A 745 -15.65 9.95 -41.25
C SER A 745 -14.82 10.22 -39.99
N GLU A 746 -15.45 10.75 -38.93
CA GLU A 746 -14.81 10.97 -37.62
C GLU A 746 -14.43 9.64 -36.95
N ILE A 747 -15.33 8.65 -36.95
CA ILE A 747 -15.07 7.30 -36.42
C ILE A 747 -13.92 6.65 -37.19
N THR A 748 -13.94 6.72 -38.52
CA THR A 748 -12.91 6.13 -39.39
C THR A 748 -11.54 6.75 -39.10
N SER A 749 -11.46 8.07 -38.90
CA SER A 749 -10.23 8.77 -38.55
C SER A 749 -9.60 8.24 -37.25
N VAL A 750 -10.41 8.02 -36.20
CA VAL A 750 -9.92 7.47 -34.93
C VAL A 750 -9.47 6.02 -35.06
N ILE A 751 -10.24 5.18 -35.76
CA ILE A 751 -9.84 3.80 -36.05
C ILE A 751 -8.47 3.77 -36.74
N VAL A 752 -8.26 4.60 -37.77
CA VAL A 752 -6.97 4.70 -38.46
C VAL A 752 -5.86 5.18 -37.53
N SER A 753 -6.13 6.16 -36.66
CA SER A 753 -5.15 6.65 -35.68
C SER A 753 -4.71 5.57 -34.68
N TRP A 754 -5.64 4.75 -34.21
CA TRP A 754 -5.37 3.65 -33.27
C TRP A 754 -4.65 2.48 -33.92
N ARG A 755 -4.93 2.21 -35.20
CA ARG A 755 -4.18 1.22 -36.00
C ARG A 755 -2.75 1.68 -36.29
N LYS A 756 -2.52 2.99 -36.45
CA LYS A 756 -1.16 3.58 -36.49
C LYS A 756 -0.44 3.47 -35.13
N LEU A 757 -1.17 3.69 -34.04
CA LEU A 757 -0.64 3.53 -32.68
C LEU A 757 -0.24 2.06 -32.40
N GLU A 758 -1.10 1.11 -32.75
CA GLU A 758 -0.85 -0.33 -32.66
C GLU A 758 0.44 -0.72 -33.37
N LEU A 759 0.63 -0.23 -34.61
CA LEU A 759 1.88 -0.40 -35.32
C LEU A 759 3.04 0.22 -34.53
N SER A 760 2.97 1.48 -34.10
CA SER A 760 4.08 2.13 -33.39
C SER A 760 4.61 1.38 -32.14
N CYS A 761 3.80 0.47 -31.56
CA CYS A 761 4.18 -0.36 -30.41
C CYS A 761 5.16 -1.51 -30.75
N TRP A 762 5.51 -1.76 -32.02
CA TRP A 762 6.41 -2.86 -32.42
C TRP A 762 7.82 -2.75 -31.80
N SER A 763 8.36 -1.53 -31.63
CA SER A 763 9.71 -1.34 -31.10
C SER A 763 9.79 -1.75 -29.63
N SER A 764 8.75 -1.41 -28.89
CA SER A 764 8.56 -1.76 -27.49
C SER A 764 8.25 -3.24 -27.28
N ALA A 765 7.83 -3.97 -28.31
CA ALA A 765 7.50 -5.39 -28.20
C ALA A 765 8.75 -6.25 -27.94
N LEU A 766 9.89 -5.94 -28.58
CA LEU A 766 11.16 -6.65 -28.34
C LEU A 766 11.70 -6.39 -26.93
N ASP A 767 11.65 -5.13 -26.46
CA ASP A 767 12.05 -4.76 -25.10
C ASP A 767 11.19 -5.49 -24.05
N ARG A 768 9.91 -5.70 -24.33
CA ARG A 768 9.00 -6.45 -23.45
C ARG A 768 9.38 -7.93 -23.36
N GLU A 769 9.86 -8.54 -24.43
CA GLU A 769 10.30 -9.94 -24.37
C GLU A 769 11.57 -10.10 -23.54
N GLU A 770 12.48 -9.13 -23.55
CA GLU A 770 13.61 -9.09 -22.60
C GLU A 770 13.12 -8.99 -21.15
N GLU A 771 12.13 -8.13 -20.87
CA GLU A 771 11.56 -7.98 -19.52
C GLU A 771 10.83 -9.25 -19.05
N LYS A 772 10.08 -9.90 -19.94
CA LYS A 772 9.44 -11.21 -19.65
C LYS A 772 10.46 -12.29 -19.34
N CYS A 773 11.66 -12.27 -19.93
CA CYS A 773 12.73 -13.19 -19.55
C CYS A 773 13.17 -12.98 -18.11
N LYS A 774 13.26 -11.73 -17.63
CA LYS A 774 13.54 -11.42 -16.23
C LYS A 774 12.40 -11.87 -15.29
N GLU A 775 11.15 -11.57 -15.65
CA GLU A 775 9.96 -12.03 -14.90
C GLU A 775 9.90 -13.57 -14.81
N LYS A 776 10.30 -14.28 -15.87
CA LYS A 776 10.38 -15.75 -15.83
C LYS A 776 11.53 -16.23 -14.96
N ALA A 777 12.67 -15.56 -14.99
CA ALA A 777 13.84 -15.95 -14.20
C ALA A 777 13.70 -15.63 -12.70
N SER A 778 12.75 -14.79 -12.27
CA SER A 778 12.61 -14.38 -10.87
C SER A 778 12.33 -15.55 -9.91
N HIS A 779 11.71 -16.65 -10.37
CA HIS A 779 11.49 -17.82 -9.51
C HIS A 779 12.80 -18.42 -8.98
N TRP A 780 13.91 -18.30 -9.73
CA TRP A 780 15.22 -18.79 -9.29
C TRP A 780 15.75 -18.07 -8.05
N TRP A 781 15.30 -16.84 -7.81
CA TRP A 781 15.68 -16.10 -6.61
C TRP A 781 15.24 -16.84 -5.33
N PHE A 782 14.06 -17.47 -5.33
CA PHE A 782 13.58 -18.23 -4.17
C PHE A 782 14.39 -19.51 -3.95
N HIS A 783 14.76 -20.21 -5.02
CA HIS A 783 15.68 -21.35 -4.94
C HIS A 783 17.04 -20.92 -4.36
N LEU A 784 17.60 -19.81 -4.85
CA LEU A 784 18.87 -19.28 -4.37
C LEU A 784 18.77 -18.85 -2.89
N PHE A 785 17.67 -18.22 -2.48
CA PHE A 785 17.38 -17.87 -1.08
C PHE A 785 17.35 -19.12 -0.19
N GLN A 786 16.66 -20.18 -0.61
CA GLN A 786 16.57 -21.43 0.16
C GLN A 786 17.93 -22.11 0.29
N VAL A 787 18.69 -22.22 -0.81
CA VAL A 787 20.01 -22.87 -0.82
C VAL A 787 21.00 -22.11 0.06
N THR A 788 21.05 -20.78 -0.06
CA THR A 788 21.94 -19.93 0.76
C THR A 788 21.52 -19.95 2.23
N SER A 789 20.24 -19.85 2.53
CA SER A 789 19.73 -19.88 3.91
C SER A 789 19.93 -21.24 4.57
N ALA A 790 19.71 -22.34 3.86
CA ALA A 790 19.94 -23.70 4.34
C ALA A 790 21.41 -23.93 4.68
N PHE A 791 22.32 -23.42 3.84
CA PHE A 791 23.77 -23.52 4.09
C PHE A 791 24.20 -22.75 5.33
N VAL A 792 23.69 -21.53 5.55
CA VAL A 792 24.02 -20.73 6.72
C VAL A 792 23.42 -21.31 8.01
N THR A 793 22.22 -21.88 7.95
CA THR A 793 21.48 -22.43 9.12
C THR A 793 21.95 -23.83 9.54
N ALA A 794 22.55 -24.61 8.64
CA ALA A 794 23.05 -25.96 8.93
C ALA A 794 24.16 -26.04 10.00
N GLY A 795 24.74 -24.91 10.41
CA GLY A 795 25.73 -24.82 11.50
C GLY A 795 27.15 -25.29 11.11
N PRO A 796 28.13 -25.18 12.03
CA PRO A 796 29.51 -25.59 11.75
C PRO A 796 29.59 -27.10 11.51
N LEU A 797 30.14 -27.46 10.35
CA LEU A 797 30.39 -28.84 9.94
C LEU A 797 31.30 -29.56 10.97
N PRO A 798 31.03 -30.84 11.30
CA PRO A 798 32.04 -31.71 11.90
C PRO A 798 33.26 -31.79 10.97
N GLU A 799 34.47 -31.72 11.52
CA GLU A 799 35.71 -31.84 10.74
C GLU A 799 35.68 -33.11 9.87
N GLY A 800 35.69 -32.96 8.53
CA GLY A 800 35.85 -34.07 7.58
C GLY A 800 34.76 -34.27 6.50
N LYS A 801 33.66 -33.51 6.47
CA LYS A 801 32.67 -33.56 5.36
C LYS A 801 32.88 -32.43 4.34
N ASP A 802 33.77 -32.63 3.38
CA ASP A 802 33.95 -31.77 2.19
C ASP A 802 32.74 -31.82 1.20
N THR A 803 31.77 -32.72 1.43
CA THR A 803 30.65 -33.01 0.51
C THR A 803 29.66 -31.86 0.35
N ASP A 804 29.34 -31.15 1.43
CA ASP A 804 28.27 -30.14 1.42
C ASP A 804 28.74 -28.80 0.82
N LYS A 805 30.05 -28.53 0.89
CA LYS A 805 30.71 -27.36 0.28
C LYS A 805 30.77 -27.47 -1.25
N ALA A 806 31.17 -28.65 -1.74
CA ALA A 806 31.19 -28.91 -3.18
C ALA A 806 29.76 -28.84 -3.76
N ALA A 807 28.76 -29.36 -3.04
CA ALA A 807 27.37 -29.35 -3.47
C ALA A 807 26.79 -27.95 -3.68
N ILE A 808 27.03 -26.99 -2.75
CA ILE A 808 26.55 -25.61 -2.94
C ILE A 808 27.29 -24.92 -4.08
N LEU A 809 28.60 -25.13 -4.21
CA LEU A 809 29.39 -24.54 -5.30
C LEU A 809 28.94 -25.06 -6.67
N ASP A 810 28.69 -26.37 -6.79
CA ASP A 810 28.19 -26.98 -8.02
C ASP A 810 26.77 -26.50 -8.34
N SER A 811 25.93 -26.29 -7.32
CA SER A 811 24.59 -25.69 -7.50
C SER A 811 24.67 -24.26 -8.02
N LEU A 812 25.60 -23.43 -7.51
CA LEU A 812 25.81 -22.06 -7.98
C LEU A 812 26.35 -22.01 -9.42
N LYS A 813 27.25 -22.92 -9.78
CA LYS A 813 27.74 -23.06 -11.16
C LYS A 813 26.62 -23.51 -12.10
N GLN A 814 25.86 -24.54 -11.72
CA GLN A 814 24.72 -25.02 -12.48
C GLN A 814 23.68 -23.91 -12.68
N PHE A 815 23.46 -23.08 -11.67
CA PHE A 815 22.57 -21.93 -11.76
C PHE A 815 22.97 -20.94 -12.87
N MET A 816 24.27 -20.65 -13.05
CA MET A 816 24.75 -19.79 -14.14
C MET A 816 24.85 -20.53 -15.47
N GLU A 817 25.36 -21.75 -15.49
CA GLU A 817 25.56 -22.53 -16.73
C GLU A 817 24.25 -22.98 -17.39
N SER A 818 23.18 -23.15 -16.62
CA SER A 818 21.84 -23.48 -17.13
C SER A 818 21.06 -22.26 -17.63
N SER A 819 21.64 -21.06 -17.55
CA SER A 819 20.95 -19.83 -17.96
C SER A 819 20.87 -19.70 -19.48
N THR A 820 19.85 -18.98 -19.93
CA THR A 820 19.71 -18.55 -21.32
C THR A 820 20.34 -17.17 -21.50
N MET A 821 20.63 -16.77 -22.74
CA MET A 821 21.19 -15.44 -23.02
C MET A 821 20.34 -14.30 -22.45
N GLY A 822 19.00 -14.43 -22.46
CA GLY A 822 18.08 -13.43 -21.92
C GLY A 822 18.01 -13.38 -20.38
N GLU A 823 18.44 -14.44 -19.69
CA GLU A 823 18.38 -14.53 -18.21
C GLU A 823 19.73 -14.27 -17.55
N TYR A 824 20.83 -14.34 -18.31
CA TYR A 824 22.21 -14.36 -17.80
C TYR A 824 22.53 -13.20 -16.85
N SER A 825 22.38 -11.96 -17.32
CA SER A 825 22.70 -10.75 -16.53
C SER A 825 21.81 -10.64 -15.29
N PHE A 826 20.53 -11.01 -15.40
CA PHE A 826 19.61 -10.98 -14.27
C PHE A 826 19.97 -12.02 -13.19
N ARG A 827 20.32 -13.26 -13.58
CA ARG A 827 20.82 -14.29 -12.66
C ARG A 827 22.16 -13.90 -12.03
N LEU A 828 23.06 -13.27 -12.79
CA LEU A 828 24.32 -12.75 -12.28
C LEU A 828 24.10 -11.66 -11.22
N GLN A 829 23.16 -10.75 -11.45
CA GLN A 829 22.77 -9.72 -10.49
C GLN A 829 22.20 -10.31 -9.20
N MET A 830 21.43 -11.41 -9.27
CA MET A 830 20.96 -12.12 -8.07
C MET A 830 22.14 -12.60 -7.21
N LEU A 831 23.17 -13.22 -7.82
CA LEU A 831 24.35 -13.68 -7.07
C LEU A 831 25.03 -12.54 -6.31
N LEU A 832 25.18 -11.38 -6.94
CA LEU A 832 25.74 -10.19 -6.29
C LEU A 832 24.84 -9.71 -5.14
N ALA A 833 23.53 -9.66 -5.35
CA ALA A 833 22.59 -9.23 -4.31
C ALA A 833 22.65 -10.15 -3.07
N PHE A 834 22.72 -11.47 -3.25
CA PHE A 834 22.88 -12.43 -2.15
C PHE A 834 24.25 -12.33 -1.48
N HIS A 835 25.32 -12.08 -2.23
CA HIS A 835 26.63 -11.75 -1.66
C HIS A 835 26.51 -10.52 -0.74
N CYS A 836 25.88 -9.45 -1.22
CA CYS A 836 25.65 -8.23 -0.44
C CYS A 836 24.78 -8.48 0.81
N GLN A 837 23.75 -9.33 0.72
CA GLN A 837 22.91 -9.70 1.87
C GLN A 837 23.75 -10.31 3.01
N LEU A 838 24.63 -11.25 2.66
CA LEU A 838 25.41 -11.99 3.65
C LEU A 838 26.36 -11.10 4.44
N LEU A 839 26.83 -9.96 3.88
CA LEU A 839 27.70 -9.02 4.60
C LEU A 839 27.07 -8.45 5.88
N TYR A 840 25.74 -8.44 5.96
CA TYR A 840 24.98 -7.88 7.07
C TYR A 840 24.29 -8.95 7.94
N MET A 841 24.56 -10.23 7.69
CA MET A 841 24.10 -11.33 8.54
C MET A 841 25.09 -11.60 9.68
N ASP A 842 24.67 -12.40 10.67
CA ASP A 842 25.53 -12.75 11.79
C ASP A 842 26.84 -13.41 11.34
N ASN A 843 27.95 -12.90 11.87
CA ASN A 843 29.29 -13.36 11.55
C ASN A 843 29.47 -14.83 12.00
N SER A 844 29.53 -15.75 11.04
CA SER A 844 29.85 -17.16 11.27
C SER A 844 30.90 -17.65 10.27
N PRO A 845 31.70 -18.67 10.59
CA PRO A 845 32.70 -19.19 9.65
C PRO A 845 32.05 -19.71 8.36
N VAL A 846 30.85 -20.29 8.46
CA VAL A 846 30.05 -20.79 7.34
C VAL A 846 29.53 -19.64 6.47
N GLN A 847 29.05 -18.55 7.10
CA GLN A 847 28.62 -17.34 6.38
C GLN A 847 29.79 -16.71 5.62
N LYS A 848 30.97 -16.54 6.25
CA LYS A 848 32.16 -15.99 5.57
C LYS A 848 32.57 -16.83 4.37
N GLN A 849 32.53 -18.15 4.52
CA GLN A 849 32.83 -19.05 3.41
C GLN A 849 31.86 -18.84 2.23
N LEU A 850 30.56 -18.68 2.50
CA LEU A 850 29.57 -18.43 1.45
C LEU A 850 29.73 -17.05 0.79
N VAL A 851 30.08 -16.01 1.56
CA VAL A 851 30.45 -14.69 1.03
C VAL A 851 31.60 -14.82 0.02
N HIS A 852 32.64 -15.59 0.36
CA HIS A 852 33.77 -15.81 -0.53
C HIS A 852 33.35 -16.51 -1.83
N MET A 853 32.58 -17.61 -1.70
CA MET A 853 32.10 -18.40 -2.84
C MET A 853 31.24 -17.55 -3.79
N LEU A 854 30.23 -16.84 -3.28
CA LEU A 854 29.34 -16.03 -4.12
C LEU A 854 30.09 -14.90 -4.84
N TRP A 855 31.01 -14.21 -4.15
CA TRP A 855 31.83 -13.17 -4.78
C TRP A 855 32.66 -13.71 -5.94
N ASN A 856 33.40 -14.79 -5.71
CA ASN A 856 34.30 -15.32 -6.74
C ASN A 856 33.53 -15.97 -7.90
N VAL A 857 32.39 -16.61 -7.63
CA VAL A 857 31.48 -17.12 -8.67
C VAL A 857 30.90 -15.95 -9.48
N TYR A 858 30.45 -14.88 -8.83
CA TYR A 858 29.99 -13.67 -9.51
C TYR A 858 31.09 -13.09 -10.40
N GLN A 859 32.31 -12.89 -9.89
CA GLN A 859 33.42 -12.33 -10.67
C GLN A 859 33.81 -13.22 -11.85
N PHE A 860 33.85 -14.54 -11.65
CA PHE A 860 34.16 -15.49 -12.71
C PHE A 860 33.14 -15.43 -13.85
N TYR A 861 31.85 -15.37 -13.56
CA TYR A 861 30.83 -15.30 -14.61
C TYR A 861 30.68 -13.87 -15.18
N LYS A 862 30.93 -12.82 -14.39
CA LYS A 862 30.88 -11.42 -14.84
C LYS A 862 31.79 -11.15 -16.04
N GLN A 863 32.93 -11.83 -16.17
CA GLN A 863 33.83 -11.66 -17.31
C GLN A 863 33.17 -11.94 -18.67
N TYR A 864 32.13 -12.78 -18.71
CA TYR A 864 31.41 -13.12 -19.94
C TYR A 864 30.22 -12.20 -20.24
N GLU A 865 29.77 -11.38 -19.26
CA GLU A 865 28.59 -10.51 -19.41
C GLU A 865 28.68 -9.57 -20.62
N PRO A 866 29.80 -8.83 -20.86
CA PRO A 866 29.90 -7.95 -22.02
C PRO A 866 29.82 -8.69 -23.36
N SER A 867 30.36 -9.90 -23.44
CA SER A 867 30.35 -10.74 -24.64
C SER A 867 28.94 -11.24 -24.96
N ILE A 868 28.20 -11.65 -23.92
CA ILE A 868 26.81 -12.11 -24.04
C ILE A 868 25.90 -10.94 -24.45
N GLU A 869 26.03 -9.77 -23.83
CA GLU A 869 25.28 -8.57 -24.21
C GLU A 869 25.56 -8.14 -25.66
N ALA A 870 26.82 -8.19 -26.08
CA ALA A 870 27.21 -7.89 -27.46
C ALA A 870 26.59 -8.87 -28.46
N GLU A 871 26.57 -10.17 -28.15
CA GLU A 871 25.97 -11.20 -29.01
C GLU A 871 24.44 -11.04 -29.09
N VAL A 872 23.75 -10.79 -27.97
CA VAL A 872 22.31 -10.51 -27.95
C VAL A 872 22.00 -9.29 -28.81
N LYS A 873 22.79 -8.21 -28.70
CA LYS A 873 22.64 -7.00 -29.53
C LYS A 873 22.91 -7.27 -31.01
N ARG A 874 23.91 -8.10 -31.33
CA ARG A 874 24.25 -8.52 -32.69
C ARG A 874 23.10 -9.29 -33.34
N LEU A 875 22.49 -10.23 -32.61
CA LEU A 875 21.36 -11.04 -33.06
C LEU A 875 20.04 -10.24 -33.10
N ARG A 876 19.87 -9.24 -32.22
CA ARG A 876 18.71 -8.33 -32.22
C ARG A 876 18.68 -7.38 -33.42
N SER A 877 19.85 -6.89 -33.85
CA SER A 877 19.99 -5.90 -34.94
C SER A 877 19.32 -6.28 -36.28
N PRO A 878 19.50 -7.48 -36.86
CA PRO A 878 18.83 -7.86 -38.10
C PRO A 878 17.30 -7.94 -37.95
N ILE A 879 16.80 -8.46 -36.83
CA ILE A 879 15.36 -8.57 -36.55
C ILE A 879 14.75 -7.16 -36.43
N ASP A 880 15.39 -6.26 -35.69
CA ASP A 880 14.96 -4.86 -35.56
C ASP A 880 14.97 -4.14 -36.93
N LYS A 881 15.96 -4.37 -37.79
CA LYS A 881 16.00 -3.82 -39.15
C LYS A 881 14.86 -4.35 -40.02
N GLN A 882 14.56 -5.65 -39.96
CA GLN A 882 13.47 -6.26 -40.73
C GLN A 882 12.10 -5.74 -40.25
N LEU A 883 11.90 -5.66 -38.93
CA LEU A 883 10.67 -5.13 -38.32
C LEU A 883 10.48 -3.64 -38.66
N LYS A 884 11.54 -2.82 -38.58
CA LYS A 884 11.55 -1.42 -39.06
C LYS A 884 11.22 -1.30 -40.54
N GLY A 885 11.80 -2.17 -41.37
CA GLY A 885 11.55 -2.23 -42.81
C GLY A 885 10.08 -2.54 -43.11
N PHE A 886 9.55 -3.59 -42.47
CA PHE A 886 8.15 -3.99 -42.59
C PHE A 886 7.21 -2.85 -42.20
N VAL A 887 7.46 -2.16 -41.09
CA VAL A 887 6.60 -1.06 -40.63
C VAL A 887 6.69 0.16 -41.55
N LYS A 888 7.87 0.43 -42.13
CA LYS A 888 8.01 1.48 -43.16
C LYS A 888 7.21 1.15 -44.41
N ILE A 889 7.17 -0.12 -44.83
CA ILE A 889 6.39 -0.58 -45.99
C ILE A 889 4.88 -0.60 -45.67
N ALA A 890 4.53 -0.97 -44.44
CA ALA A 890 3.16 -0.94 -43.93
C ALA A 890 2.63 0.50 -43.69
N ARG A 891 3.42 1.55 -43.94
CA ARG A 891 2.93 2.95 -43.93
C ARG A 891 1.99 3.17 -45.12
N TRP A 892 0.72 2.93 -44.85
CA TRP A 892 -0.50 3.57 -45.37
C TRP A 892 -0.31 4.51 -46.57
N SER A 893 -0.48 3.98 -47.78
CA SER A 893 -1.17 4.73 -48.83
C SER A 893 -2.63 4.90 -48.42
N ASP A 894 -3.30 5.96 -48.88
CA ASP A 894 -4.68 6.33 -48.54
C ASP A 894 -5.71 5.24 -48.91
N LEU A 895 -5.77 4.18 -48.12
CA LEU A 895 -6.61 3.00 -48.31
C LEU A 895 -7.85 3.07 -47.42
N ASN A 896 -9.00 2.74 -48.03
CA ASN A 896 -10.29 2.52 -47.39
C ASN A 896 -10.13 1.57 -46.17
N TYR A 897 -10.78 1.87 -45.04
CA TYR A 897 -10.74 1.09 -43.79
C TYR A 897 -10.89 -0.43 -44.02
N TRP A 898 -11.73 -0.82 -44.97
CA TRP A 898 -11.96 -2.23 -45.30
C TRP A 898 -10.72 -2.95 -45.84
N ALA A 899 -9.91 -2.27 -46.67
CA ALA A 899 -8.65 -2.82 -47.16
C ALA A 899 -7.63 -2.97 -46.03
N LEU A 900 -7.65 -2.04 -45.07
CA LEU A 900 -6.85 -2.13 -43.88
C LEU A 900 -7.23 -3.36 -43.03
N LYS A 901 -8.51 -3.55 -42.71
CA LYS A 901 -8.96 -4.65 -41.84
C LYS A 901 -8.44 -6.00 -42.32
N THR A 902 -8.43 -6.24 -43.64
CA THR A 902 -7.90 -7.45 -44.26
C THR A 902 -6.37 -7.59 -44.17
N THR A 903 -5.63 -6.49 -44.07
CA THR A 903 -4.17 -6.48 -43.92
C THR A 903 -3.70 -6.58 -42.46
N THR A 904 -4.55 -6.23 -41.48
CA THR A 904 -4.22 -6.26 -40.05
C THR A 904 -3.74 -7.63 -39.57
N GLU A 905 -4.46 -8.71 -39.91
CA GLU A 905 -4.07 -10.07 -39.46
C GLU A 905 -2.71 -10.49 -40.05
N LYS A 906 -2.43 -10.13 -41.30
CA LYS A 906 -1.12 -10.39 -41.92
C LYS A 906 -0.01 -9.63 -41.20
N THR A 907 -0.28 -8.39 -40.79
CA THR A 907 0.64 -7.58 -39.97
C THR A 907 0.87 -8.22 -38.61
N HIS A 908 -0.18 -8.66 -37.89
CA HIS A 908 -0.05 -9.36 -36.61
C HIS A 908 0.78 -10.63 -36.73
N ARG A 909 0.51 -11.49 -37.72
CA ARG A 909 1.27 -12.73 -37.96
C ARG A 909 2.74 -12.44 -38.27
N THR A 910 3.03 -11.41 -39.07
CA THR A 910 4.40 -11.01 -39.41
C THR A 910 5.16 -10.49 -38.19
N VAL A 911 4.54 -9.61 -37.39
CA VAL A 911 5.15 -9.10 -36.15
C VAL A 911 5.34 -10.24 -35.13
N HIS A 912 4.36 -11.13 -34.98
CA HIS A 912 4.47 -12.30 -34.10
C HIS A 912 5.63 -13.21 -34.51
N LYS A 913 5.82 -13.46 -35.80
CA LYS A 913 6.95 -14.23 -36.32
C LYS A 913 8.29 -13.64 -35.89
N TYR A 914 8.50 -12.33 -36.06
CA TYR A 914 9.75 -11.67 -35.64
C TYR A 914 9.94 -11.67 -34.11
N ILE A 915 8.86 -11.57 -33.34
CA ILE A 915 8.89 -11.72 -31.89
C ILE A 915 9.31 -13.15 -31.51
N LYS A 916 8.77 -14.19 -32.16
CA LYS A 916 9.15 -15.60 -31.94
C LYS A 916 10.61 -15.86 -32.32
N GLU A 917 11.08 -15.31 -33.43
CA GLU A 917 12.50 -15.36 -33.83
C GLU A 917 13.39 -14.75 -32.74
N TYR A 918 12.99 -13.62 -32.16
CA TYR A 918 13.74 -13.00 -31.07
C TYR A 918 13.65 -13.77 -29.73
N GLN A 919 12.49 -14.34 -29.40
CA GLN A 919 12.36 -15.24 -28.26
C GLN A 919 13.29 -16.46 -28.41
N ALA A 920 13.44 -17.00 -29.63
CA ALA A 920 14.36 -18.10 -29.89
C ALA A 920 15.82 -17.68 -29.66
N VAL A 921 16.20 -16.44 -30.02
CA VAL A 921 17.52 -15.86 -29.69
C VAL A 921 17.72 -15.79 -28.17
N LEU A 922 16.75 -15.23 -27.43
CA LEU A 922 16.86 -15.08 -25.97
C LEU A 922 16.94 -16.42 -25.24
N ARG A 923 16.30 -17.47 -25.77
CA ARG A 923 16.31 -18.84 -25.21
C ARG A 923 17.58 -19.63 -25.52
N GLN A 924 18.49 -19.12 -26.35
CA GLN A 924 19.74 -19.81 -26.63
C GLN A 924 20.54 -20.04 -25.33
N PRO A 925 21.13 -21.22 -25.11
CA PRO A 925 21.91 -21.49 -23.92
C PRO A 925 23.13 -20.56 -23.83
N ALA A 926 23.25 -19.84 -22.71
CA ALA A 926 24.42 -18.99 -22.46
C ALA A 926 25.72 -19.83 -22.39
N LYS A 927 25.60 -21.11 -22.03
CA LYS A 927 26.72 -22.08 -21.98
C LYS A 927 27.53 -22.16 -23.27
N SER A 928 26.90 -21.95 -24.43
CA SER A 928 27.60 -21.91 -25.73
C SER A 928 28.64 -20.78 -25.83
N MET A 929 28.49 -19.73 -25.03
CA MET A 929 29.40 -18.58 -24.94
C MET A 929 30.38 -18.68 -23.77
N LEU A 930 30.20 -19.66 -22.87
CA LEU A 930 31.08 -19.92 -21.73
C LEU A 930 32.34 -20.73 -22.15
N GLY A 931 32.69 -20.73 -23.46
CA GLY A 931 33.83 -21.44 -24.06
C GLY A 931 34.18 -21.01 -25.51
N ASP A 932 35.32 -21.52 -26.02
CA ASP A 932 35.89 -21.50 -27.39
C ASP A 932 36.00 -20.21 -28.24
N ARG A 933 35.41 -19.07 -27.88
CA ARG A 933 35.66 -17.78 -28.57
C ARG A 933 36.85 -16.98 -27.99
N GLY A 934 37.69 -17.63 -27.17
CA GLY A 934 38.79 -17.01 -26.43
C GLY A 934 39.96 -16.52 -27.29
N ASP A 935 40.14 -17.05 -28.50
CA ASP A 935 41.25 -16.63 -29.39
C ASP A 935 41.18 -15.13 -29.70
N ASP A 936 39.98 -14.57 -29.91
CA ASP A 936 39.80 -13.15 -30.21
C ASP A 936 39.93 -12.26 -28.95
N LEU A 937 39.50 -12.75 -27.78
CA LEU A 937 39.55 -12.01 -26.51
C LEU A 937 40.96 -11.96 -25.92
N VAL A 938 41.70 -13.07 -25.93
CA VAL A 938 43.12 -13.08 -25.53
C VAL A 938 43.94 -12.29 -26.53
N ALA A 939 43.70 -12.41 -27.84
CA ALA A 939 44.39 -11.59 -28.83
C ALA A 939 44.06 -10.09 -28.70
N GLN A 940 42.82 -9.72 -28.32
CA GLN A 940 42.45 -8.32 -28.05
C GLN A 940 43.01 -7.81 -26.72
N ALA A 941 42.96 -8.59 -25.64
CA ALA A 941 43.47 -8.24 -24.32
C ALA A 941 44.99 -8.16 -24.32
N VAL A 942 45.68 -9.11 -24.95
CA VAL A 942 47.12 -9.05 -25.20
C VAL A 942 47.44 -7.84 -26.06
N LYS A 943 46.72 -7.55 -27.15
CA LYS A 943 46.98 -6.32 -27.93
C LYS A 943 46.76 -5.02 -27.14
N GLN A 944 45.86 -5.01 -26.16
CA GLN A 944 45.63 -3.85 -25.29
C GLN A 944 46.64 -3.75 -24.15
N MET A 945 47.21 -4.87 -23.70
CA MET A 945 48.10 -4.96 -22.54
C MET A 945 49.59 -5.08 -22.89
N SER A 946 49.93 -5.58 -24.09
CA SER A 946 51.29 -5.73 -24.62
C SER A 946 51.93 -4.39 -25.04
N GLY A 947 51.48 -3.28 -24.45
CA GLY A 947 51.94 -1.95 -24.74
C GLY A 947 52.63 -1.32 -23.53
N PHE A 948 53.67 -1.96 -22.95
CA PHE A 948 54.62 -1.34 -22.01
C PHE A 948 54.02 -0.52 -20.82
N ALA A 949 52.72 -0.68 -20.52
CA ALA A 949 52.00 0.22 -19.63
C ALA A 949 52.16 -0.17 -18.15
N LEU A 950 52.59 -1.41 -17.86
CA LEU A 950 52.78 -1.86 -16.48
C LEU A 950 53.95 -1.12 -15.81
N GLU A 951 55.06 -0.89 -16.54
CA GLU A 951 56.18 -0.09 -16.04
C GLU A 951 55.74 1.35 -15.74
N GLU A 952 54.94 1.96 -16.63
CA GLU A 952 54.37 3.30 -16.42
C GLU A 952 53.40 3.35 -15.24
N GLN A 953 52.52 2.35 -15.08
CA GLN A 953 51.58 2.23 -13.97
C GLN A 953 52.30 2.03 -12.64
N ILE A 954 53.29 1.14 -12.58
CA ILE A 954 54.09 0.92 -11.38
C ILE A 954 54.91 2.18 -11.05
N THR A 955 55.46 2.86 -12.05
CA THR A 955 56.20 4.11 -11.86
C THR A 955 55.27 5.21 -11.33
N SER A 956 54.09 5.37 -11.92
CA SER A 956 53.06 6.31 -11.47
C SER A 956 52.60 6.02 -10.03
N PHE A 957 52.34 4.76 -9.69
CA PHE A 957 51.99 4.33 -8.34
C PHE A 957 53.12 4.59 -7.33
N THR A 958 54.35 4.24 -7.69
CA THR A 958 55.56 4.47 -6.89
C THR A 958 55.79 5.97 -6.66
N GLN A 959 55.55 6.81 -7.67
CA GLN A 959 55.60 8.27 -7.56
C GLN A 959 54.48 8.84 -6.69
N ALA A 960 53.26 8.32 -6.80
CA ALA A 960 52.11 8.69 -5.96
C ALA A 960 52.36 8.36 -4.48
N ILE A 961 52.86 7.16 -4.17
CA ILE A 961 53.26 6.78 -2.81
C ILE A 961 54.41 7.66 -2.32
N THR A 962 55.43 7.86 -3.14
CA THR A 962 56.60 8.66 -2.75
C THR A 962 56.23 10.12 -2.50
N SER A 963 55.34 10.70 -3.31
CA SER A 963 54.84 12.06 -3.11
C SER A 963 53.97 12.17 -1.86
N SER A 964 53.06 11.23 -1.62
CA SER A 964 52.24 11.15 -0.40
C SER A 964 53.09 10.99 0.87
N LEU A 965 54.08 10.10 0.84
CA LEU A 965 55.06 9.95 1.92
C LEU A 965 55.86 11.22 2.14
N ARG A 966 56.25 11.95 1.09
CA ARG A 966 56.96 13.24 1.16
C ARG A 966 56.08 14.37 1.71
N SER A 967 54.79 14.42 1.38
CA SER A 967 53.85 15.43 1.87
C SER A 967 53.32 15.16 3.27
N ALA A 968 53.36 13.92 3.76
CA ALA A 968 52.97 13.57 5.13
C ALA A 968 53.82 14.36 6.15
N GLN A 969 53.20 15.32 6.84
CA GLN A 969 53.77 16.07 7.95
C GLN A 969 53.48 15.34 9.27
N VAL A 970 54.41 15.46 10.22
CA VAL A 970 54.12 15.09 11.61
C VAL A 970 53.12 16.12 12.12
N TYR A 971 51.88 15.72 12.42
CA TYR A 971 50.98 16.59 13.19
C TYR A 971 51.63 16.81 14.56
N GLU A 972 52.23 17.98 14.77
CA GLU A 972 52.76 18.41 16.08
C GLU A 972 51.68 18.34 17.18
N SER A 973 50.41 18.34 16.80
CA SER A 973 49.23 18.20 17.65
C SER A 973 49.13 16.86 18.39
N CYS A 974 49.80 15.79 17.95
CA CYS A 974 49.82 14.50 18.65
C CYS A 974 50.89 14.41 19.75
N MET A 975 51.71 15.45 19.93
CA MET A 975 52.47 15.63 21.18
C MET A 975 51.49 16.12 22.25
N PHE A 976 50.69 15.19 22.81
CA PHE A 976 50.17 15.40 24.16
C PHE A 976 51.35 15.86 25.02
N LYS A 977 51.18 16.98 25.74
CA LYS A 977 52.11 17.40 26.80
C LYS A 977 52.27 16.22 27.75
N LEU A 978 53.30 15.39 27.56
CA LEU A 978 53.63 14.36 28.51
C LEU A 978 53.93 15.07 29.84
N PRO A 979 53.28 14.70 30.94
CA PRO A 979 53.60 15.26 32.25
C PRO A 979 55.11 15.09 32.51
N SER A 980 55.77 16.15 32.99
CA SER A 980 57.21 16.20 33.28
C SER A 980 57.74 15.05 34.17
N ALA A 981 56.85 14.27 34.78
CA ALA A 981 57.17 13.15 35.66
C ALA A 981 57.44 11.81 34.94
N VAL A 982 57.15 11.65 33.63
CA VAL A 982 57.37 10.40 32.87
C VAL A 982 58.53 10.52 31.87
N SER A 983 59.17 11.69 31.80
CA SER A 983 60.23 11.95 30.81
C SER A 983 61.58 11.29 31.10
N SER A 984 61.81 10.74 32.30
CA SER A 984 63.07 10.04 32.61
C SER A 984 63.12 8.61 32.07
N ASP A 985 61.96 7.94 31.95
CA ASP A 985 61.93 6.48 31.75
C ASP A 985 61.58 6.06 30.31
N VAL A 986 61.22 7.00 29.43
CA VAL A 986 60.86 6.68 28.03
C VAL A 986 61.67 7.52 27.04
N SER A 987 62.99 7.33 27.02
CA SER A 987 63.92 8.06 26.12
C SER A 987 63.65 7.84 24.62
N LEU A 988 62.93 6.78 24.25
CA LEU A 988 62.60 6.44 22.86
C LEU A 988 61.49 7.31 22.27
N LEU A 989 60.51 7.76 23.06
CA LEU A 989 59.40 8.62 22.59
C LEU A 989 59.89 10.04 22.24
N LEU A 990 60.87 10.57 22.97
CA LEU A 990 61.52 11.86 22.65
C LEU A 990 62.26 11.82 21.31
N ARG A 991 62.68 10.63 20.86
CA ARG A 991 63.34 10.42 19.57
C ARG A 991 62.35 10.22 18.42
N MET A 992 61.04 10.09 18.67
CA MET A 992 60.02 9.81 17.65
C MET A 992 60.06 10.75 16.43
N PRO A 993 60.21 12.08 16.56
CA PRO A 993 60.31 12.96 15.39
C PRO A 993 61.53 12.64 14.50
N SER A 994 62.64 12.26 15.13
CA SER A 994 63.85 11.84 14.42
C SER A 994 63.72 10.43 13.81
N LEU A 995 63.04 9.51 14.52
CA LEU A 995 62.79 8.14 14.08
C LEU A 995 61.76 8.10 12.95
N PHE A 996 60.71 8.93 12.99
CA PHE A 996 59.73 9.07 11.91
C PHE A 996 60.38 9.65 10.65
N LYS A 997 61.25 10.66 10.78
CA LYS A 997 62.06 11.16 9.66
C LYS A 997 62.98 10.07 9.09
N LYS A 998 63.60 9.25 9.94
CA LYS A 998 64.42 8.09 9.52
C LYS A 998 63.58 7.00 8.85
N MET A 999 62.41 6.67 9.38
CA MET A 999 61.45 5.71 8.83
C MET A 999 60.97 6.17 7.45
N LYS A 1000 60.55 7.43 7.29
CA LYS A 1000 60.15 8.02 6.01
C LYS A 1000 61.28 7.96 4.98
N LYS A 1001 62.51 8.33 5.38
CA LYS A 1001 63.69 8.18 4.51
C LYS A 1001 63.94 6.72 4.13
N HIS A 1002 63.76 5.80 5.07
CA HIS A 1002 63.95 4.37 4.84
C HIS A 1002 62.86 3.80 3.91
N LEU A 1003 61.59 4.11 4.13
CA LEU A 1003 60.47 3.70 3.29
C LEU A 1003 60.59 4.26 1.86
N ILE A 1004 60.92 5.54 1.70
CA ILE A 1004 61.18 6.13 0.38
C ILE A 1004 62.33 5.41 -0.32
N LYS A 1005 63.39 5.05 0.42
CA LYS A 1005 64.50 4.27 -0.14
C LYS A 1005 64.07 2.84 -0.51
N CYS A 1006 63.31 2.16 0.34
CA CYS A 1006 62.81 0.81 0.08
C CYS A 1006 61.87 0.75 -1.14
N VAL A 1007 61.03 1.77 -1.31
CA VAL A 1007 60.11 1.90 -2.45
C VAL A 1007 60.87 2.22 -3.75
N ALA A 1008 61.89 3.09 -3.69
CA ALA A 1008 62.70 3.46 -4.85
C ALA A 1008 63.70 2.39 -5.31
N ASP A 1009 64.29 1.63 -4.38
CA ASP A 1009 65.28 0.56 -4.64
C ASP A 1009 64.66 -0.86 -4.58
N SER A 1010 63.34 -0.99 -4.75
CA SER A 1010 62.70 -2.31 -4.68
C SER A 1010 63.16 -3.21 -5.83
N ARG A 1011 63.98 -4.21 -5.50
CA ARG A 1011 64.41 -5.26 -6.43
C ARG A 1011 63.22 -6.03 -6.99
N ASP A 1012 62.17 -6.19 -6.19
CA ASP A 1012 60.98 -6.97 -6.55
C ASP A 1012 60.17 -6.27 -7.65
N VAL A 1013 60.08 -4.94 -7.64
CA VAL A 1013 59.43 -4.15 -8.71
C VAL A 1013 60.13 -4.37 -10.06
N ARG A 1014 61.46 -4.36 -10.08
CA ARG A 1014 62.22 -4.63 -11.30
C ARG A 1014 62.03 -6.06 -11.79
N MET A 1015 61.95 -7.03 -10.87
CA MET A 1015 61.67 -8.43 -11.24
C MET A 1015 60.28 -8.61 -11.83
N ILE A 1016 59.27 -7.85 -11.39
CA ILE A 1016 57.91 -7.88 -11.94
C ILE A 1016 57.91 -7.36 -13.38
N VAL A 1017 58.56 -6.22 -13.65
CA VAL A 1017 58.66 -5.65 -15.00
C VAL A 1017 59.42 -6.60 -15.94
N VAL A 1018 60.56 -7.13 -15.51
CA VAL A 1018 61.34 -8.10 -16.31
C VAL A 1018 60.54 -9.39 -16.59
N PHE A 1019 59.71 -9.82 -15.64
CA PHE A 1019 58.84 -10.98 -15.84
C PHE A 1019 57.69 -10.67 -16.82
N ASP A 1020 57.10 -9.48 -16.77
CA ASP A 1020 56.08 -9.01 -17.70
C ASP A 1020 56.63 -8.91 -19.13
N ASP A 1021 57.79 -8.27 -19.31
CA ASP A 1021 58.52 -8.19 -20.58
C ASP A 1021 58.77 -9.59 -21.17
N PHE A 1022 59.27 -10.52 -20.34
CA PHE A 1022 59.47 -11.91 -20.74
C PHE A 1022 58.15 -12.59 -21.18
N THR A 1023 57.03 -12.33 -20.49
CA THR A 1023 55.72 -12.87 -20.93
C THR A 1023 55.25 -12.24 -22.24
N GLY A 1024 55.50 -10.96 -22.46
CA GLY A 1024 55.21 -10.27 -23.71
C GLY A 1024 56.01 -10.85 -24.89
N GLU A 1025 57.32 -11.05 -24.71
CA GLU A 1025 58.20 -11.70 -25.69
C GLU A 1025 57.74 -13.13 -26.02
N LEU A 1026 57.35 -13.91 -25.00
CA LEU A 1026 56.84 -15.26 -25.18
C LEU A 1026 55.54 -15.27 -25.99
N ILE A 1027 54.62 -14.35 -25.72
CA ILE A 1027 53.35 -14.25 -26.46
C ILE A 1027 53.61 -13.85 -27.91
N GLN A 1028 54.54 -12.93 -28.16
CA GLN A 1028 54.94 -12.55 -29.52
C GLN A 1028 55.55 -13.75 -30.27
N GLU A 1029 56.45 -14.51 -29.65
CA GLU A 1029 57.03 -15.72 -30.24
C GLU A 1029 55.94 -16.75 -30.58
N VAL A 1030 54.94 -16.93 -29.71
CA VAL A 1030 53.79 -17.82 -29.97
C VAL A 1030 52.98 -17.34 -31.18
N HIS A 1031 52.69 -16.05 -31.30
CA HIS A 1031 51.97 -15.49 -32.45
C HIS A 1031 52.76 -15.65 -33.75
N GLU A 1032 54.07 -15.41 -33.72
CA GLU A 1032 54.97 -15.63 -34.85
C GLU A 1032 54.97 -17.10 -35.29
N LEU A 1033 55.00 -18.05 -34.34
CA LEU A 1033 54.96 -19.49 -34.62
C LEU A 1033 53.59 -19.98 -35.10
N GLN A 1034 52.49 -19.36 -34.65
CA GLN A 1034 51.13 -19.64 -35.13
C GLN A 1034 50.89 -19.10 -36.53
N GLY A 1035 51.48 -17.95 -36.88
CA GLY A 1035 51.39 -17.32 -38.20
C GLY A 1035 52.18 -18.03 -39.31
N LEU A 1036 53.04 -19.00 -38.99
CA LEU A 1036 53.78 -19.79 -39.97
C LEU A 1036 52.84 -20.69 -40.80
N GLN A 1037 52.63 -20.35 -42.06
CA GLN A 1037 51.86 -21.16 -43.02
C GLN A 1037 52.78 -21.80 -44.06
N VAL A 1038 52.51 -23.07 -44.40
CA VAL A 1038 53.24 -23.78 -45.47
C VAL A 1038 52.79 -23.23 -46.81
N ASN A 1039 53.74 -22.90 -47.69
CA ASN A 1039 53.39 -22.36 -48.99
C ASN A 1039 52.76 -23.44 -49.89
N MET A 1040 51.44 -23.41 -50.03
CA MET A 1040 50.68 -24.39 -50.82
C MET A 1040 51.01 -24.38 -52.32
N ASN A 1041 51.70 -23.35 -52.81
CA ASN A 1041 52.12 -23.22 -54.20
C ASN A 1041 53.50 -23.82 -54.49
N ALA A 1042 54.23 -24.30 -53.48
CA ALA A 1042 55.55 -24.94 -53.64
C ALA A 1042 55.45 -26.44 -53.99
N GLU A 1043 56.54 -27.04 -54.46
CA GLU A 1043 56.62 -28.50 -54.72
C GLU A 1043 56.33 -29.33 -53.44
N LYS A 1044 55.69 -30.50 -53.58
CA LYS A 1044 55.27 -31.34 -52.44
C LYS A 1044 56.41 -31.69 -51.47
N ASP A 1045 57.64 -31.85 -51.95
CA ASP A 1045 58.80 -32.13 -51.09
C ASP A 1045 59.28 -30.90 -50.32
N LYS A 1046 59.12 -29.70 -50.89
CA LYS A 1046 59.35 -28.42 -50.19
C LYS A 1046 58.26 -28.12 -49.18
N GLN A 1047 57.00 -28.43 -49.49
CA GLN A 1047 55.90 -28.33 -48.52
C GLN A 1047 56.15 -29.25 -47.31
N LYS A 1048 56.58 -30.49 -47.55
CA LYS A 1048 56.93 -31.44 -46.48
C LYS A 1048 58.14 -30.99 -45.67
N SER A 1049 59.16 -30.39 -46.30
CA SER A 1049 60.34 -29.90 -45.59
C SER A 1049 60.05 -28.63 -44.76
N GLU A 1050 59.25 -27.70 -45.30
CA GLU A 1050 58.76 -26.51 -44.58
C GLU A 1050 57.88 -26.91 -43.39
N ALA A 1051 56.92 -27.81 -43.58
CA ALA A 1051 56.07 -28.33 -42.51
C ALA A 1051 56.90 -29.02 -41.41
N ARG A 1052 57.91 -29.81 -41.79
CA ARG A 1052 58.84 -30.45 -40.84
C ARG A 1052 59.69 -29.40 -40.09
N SER A 1053 60.17 -28.37 -40.80
CA SER A 1053 60.95 -27.28 -40.23
C SER A 1053 60.12 -26.48 -39.20
N PHE A 1054 58.87 -26.11 -39.55
CA PHE A 1054 57.96 -25.41 -38.65
C PHE A 1054 57.61 -26.25 -37.43
N ASN A 1055 57.33 -27.54 -37.60
CA ASN A 1055 57.05 -28.45 -36.49
C ASN A 1055 58.28 -28.61 -35.58
N MET A 1056 59.48 -28.71 -36.16
CA MET A 1056 60.73 -28.75 -35.40
C MET A 1056 60.98 -27.46 -34.61
N ARG A 1057 60.70 -26.29 -35.20
CA ARG A 1057 60.79 -24.99 -34.51
C ARG A 1057 59.81 -24.90 -33.35
N LYS A 1058 58.53 -25.29 -33.55
CA LYS A 1058 57.51 -25.35 -32.49
C LYS A 1058 57.91 -26.28 -31.34
N ARG A 1059 58.42 -27.48 -31.64
CA ARG A 1059 58.89 -28.43 -30.62
C ARG A 1059 60.09 -27.91 -29.85
N LYS A 1060 61.02 -27.24 -30.53
CA LYS A 1060 62.19 -26.64 -29.89
C LYS A 1060 61.79 -25.51 -28.95
N SER A 1061 60.99 -24.54 -29.41
CA SER A 1061 60.50 -23.44 -28.57
C SER A 1061 59.70 -23.96 -27.36
N LEU A 1062 58.89 -25.01 -27.54
CA LEU A 1062 58.18 -25.64 -26.42
C LEU A 1062 59.12 -26.30 -25.39
N ALA A 1063 60.15 -27.01 -25.85
CA ALA A 1063 61.13 -27.63 -24.97
C ALA A 1063 61.97 -26.59 -24.22
N ASP A 1064 62.36 -25.51 -24.89
CA ASP A 1064 63.06 -24.37 -24.31
C ASP A 1064 62.18 -23.67 -23.26
N LEU A 1065 60.88 -23.50 -23.54
CA LEU A 1065 59.90 -22.98 -22.57
C LEU A 1065 59.83 -23.85 -21.31
N PHE A 1066 59.74 -25.19 -21.42
CA PHE A 1066 59.72 -26.06 -20.23
C PHE A 1066 60.99 -25.93 -19.38
N LYS A 1067 62.14 -25.74 -20.03
CA LYS A 1067 63.40 -25.52 -19.33
C LYS A 1067 63.39 -24.19 -18.58
N ILE A 1068 62.91 -23.13 -19.22
CA ILE A 1068 62.80 -21.79 -18.61
C ILE A 1068 61.81 -21.81 -17.44
N LEU A 1069 60.61 -22.37 -17.61
CA LEU A 1069 59.61 -22.49 -16.53
C LEU A 1069 60.17 -23.26 -15.32
N SER A 1070 60.96 -24.31 -15.57
CA SER A 1070 61.62 -25.07 -14.50
C SER A 1070 62.69 -24.27 -13.76
N GLN A 1071 63.44 -23.43 -14.49
CA GLN A 1071 64.48 -22.55 -13.93
C GLN A 1071 63.89 -21.41 -13.10
N ILE A 1072 62.73 -20.87 -13.50
CA ILE A 1072 61.99 -19.84 -12.77
C ILE A 1072 61.39 -20.39 -11.45
N GLY A 1073 61.33 -21.72 -11.30
CA GLY A 1073 60.91 -22.39 -10.06
C GLY A 1073 59.58 -23.13 -10.16
N LEU A 1074 58.98 -23.22 -11.36
CA LEU A 1074 57.79 -24.05 -11.59
C LEU A 1074 58.19 -25.52 -11.76
N SER A 1075 57.31 -26.43 -11.34
CA SER A 1075 57.60 -27.86 -11.42
C SER A 1075 56.37 -28.61 -11.89
N TYR A 1076 56.47 -29.23 -13.07
CA TYR A 1076 55.38 -30.06 -13.57
C TYR A 1076 55.08 -31.23 -12.64
N ARG A 1077 56.12 -31.81 -12.00
CA ARG A 1077 55.95 -32.95 -11.08
C ARG A 1077 55.09 -32.55 -9.89
N LYS A 1078 55.34 -31.36 -9.30
CA LYS A 1078 54.56 -30.85 -8.18
C LYS A 1078 53.09 -30.63 -8.54
N GLY A 1079 52.81 -30.13 -9.75
CA GLY A 1079 51.43 -29.99 -10.24
C GLY A 1079 50.73 -31.34 -10.41
N VAL A 1080 51.37 -32.28 -11.11
CA VAL A 1080 50.82 -33.62 -11.37
C VAL A 1080 50.62 -34.45 -10.09
N THR A 1081 51.52 -34.33 -9.10
CA THR A 1081 51.38 -35.00 -7.78
C THR A 1081 50.50 -34.25 -6.79
N GLY A 1082 50.23 -32.97 -7.05
CA GLY A 1082 49.29 -32.18 -6.27
C GLY A 1082 47.87 -32.73 -6.44
N LYS A 1083 46.98 -32.48 -5.48
CA LYS A 1083 45.55 -32.82 -5.62
C LYS A 1083 44.91 -31.95 -6.72
N ALA A 1084 45.17 -32.28 -7.98
CA ALA A 1084 44.80 -31.53 -9.18
C ALA A 1084 43.30 -31.21 -9.28
N GLY A 1085 42.43 -32.00 -8.65
CA GLY A 1085 40.99 -31.76 -8.61
C GLY A 1085 40.51 -30.66 -7.64
N ARG A 1086 41.37 -30.12 -6.76
CA ARG A 1086 40.96 -29.11 -5.75
C ARG A 1086 41.28 -27.65 -6.13
N GLY A 1087 42.12 -27.40 -7.14
CA GLY A 1087 42.64 -26.06 -7.45
C GLY A 1087 41.56 -25.01 -7.74
N PHE A 1088 40.71 -25.25 -8.74
CA PHE A 1088 39.68 -24.27 -9.15
C PHE A 1088 38.64 -24.01 -8.05
N ASN A 1089 38.12 -25.08 -7.42
CA ASN A 1089 37.16 -24.92 -6.31
C ASN A 1089 37.80 -24.20 -5.11
N SER A 1090 39.07 -24.51 -4.79
CA SER A 1090 39.79 -23.79 -3.73
C SER A 1090 40.05 -22.32 -4.04
N ALA A 1091 40.20 -21.96 -5.33
CA ALA A 1091 40.34 -20.57 -5.75
C ALA A 1091 39.04 -19.77 -5.53
N LEU A 1092 37.88 -20.41 -5.72
CA LEU A 1092 36.57 -19.81 -5.50
C LEU A 1092 36.23 -19.65 -4.01
N GLU A 1093 36.95 -20.31 -3.11
CA GLU A 1093 36.79 -20.20 -1.65
C GLU A 1093 37.65 -19.11 -1.01
N LEU A 1094 38.55 -18.48 -1.78
CA LEU A 1094 39.43 -17.42 -1.29
C LEU A 1094 38.66 -16.17 -0.91
N PRO A 1095 39.13 -15.38 0.08
CA PRO A 1095 38.42 -14.17 0.44
C PRO A 1095 38.33 -13.17 -0.73
N PRO A 1096 37.24 -12.39 -0.80
CA PRO A 1096 37.05 -11.38 -1.82
C PRO A 1096 38.22 -10.39 -1.88
N LEU A 1097 38.65 -10.11 -3.10
CA LEU A 1097 39.63 -9.08 -3.39
C LEU A 1097 39.26 -8.48 -4.75
N ASN A 1098 39.12 -7.16 -4.82
CA ASN A 1098 38.89 -6.45 -6.07
C ASN A 1098 40.19 -5.75 -6.46
N LEU A 1099 40.93 -6.37 -7.38
CA LEU A 1099 42.05 -5.76 -8.08
C LEU A 1099 41.52 -5.45 -9.47
N GLN A 1100 41.23 -4.18 -9.77
CA GLN A 1100 40.86 -3.82 -11.15
C GLN A 1100 42.00 -4.22 -12.11
N ALA A 1101 41.60 -4.84 -13.22
CA ALA A 1101 42.37 -5.27 -14.40
C ALA A 1101 43.17 -6.59 -14.28
N HIS A 1102 42.53 -7.72 -14.56
CA HIS A 1102 42.69 -8.48 -15.83
C HIS A 1102 42.09 -9.89 -15.69
N PRO A 1103 40.95 -10.18 -16.33
CA PRO A 1103 40.47 -11.54 -16.48
C PRO A 1103 41.20 -12.22 -17.66
N ASP A 1104 41.09 -13.54 -17.70
CA ASP A 1104 41.34 -14.40 -18.86
C ASP A 1104 42.72 -15.06 -18.97
N LEU A 1105 42.91 -16.15 -18.22
CA LEU A 1105 43.69 -17.29 -18.71
C LEU A 1105 43.02 -18.57 -18.23
N PHE A 1106 42.56 -19.41 -19.16
CA PHE A 1106 42.89 -20.84 -19.28
C PHE A 1106 42.03 -21.51 -20.35
N TRP A 1107 42.65 -21.96 -21.46
CA TRP A 1107 42.17 -23.10 -22.24
C TRP A 1107 43.27 -23.74 -23.11
N PHE A 1108 43.10 -25.03 -23.45
CA PHE A 1108 44.05 -25.94 -24.12
C PHE A 1108 43.62 -26.26 -25.57
N PRO A 1109 44.48 -26.11 -26.59
CA PRO A 1109 44.26 -26.69 -27.91
C PRO A 1109 44.96 -28.06 -28.08
N GLN A 1110 44.31 -28.94 -28.85
CA GLN A 1110 44.80 -30.25 -29.26
C GLN A 1110 45.95 -30.17 -30.27
N GLU A 1111 46.97 -31.00 -30.02
CA GLU A 1111 47.88 -31.71 -30.94
C GLU A 1111 49.32 -31.73 -30.39
N LEU A 1112 49.50 -32.41 -29.25
CA LEU A 1112 50.80 -32.75 -28.69
C LEU A 1112 50.74 -34.17 -28.10
N THR A 1113 51.89 -34.80 -27.92
CA THR A 1113 51.96 -36.17 -27.39
C THR A 1113 51.48 -36.21 -25.92
N MET A 1114 50.85 -37.32 -25.48
CA MET A 1114 50.24 -37.44 -24.13
C MET A 1114 51.17 -37.02 -22.98
N ALA A 1115 52.49 -37.22 -23.10
CA ALA A 1115 53.48 -36.85 -22.08
C ALA A 1115 53.78 -35.33 -22.01
N ASP A 1116 53.69 -34.61 -23.13
CA ASP A 1116 53.88 -33.16 -23.14
C ASP A 1116 52.64 -32.43 -22.58
N ILE A 1117 51.45 -32.98 -22.84
CA ILE A 1117 50.18 -32.49 -22.27
C ILE A 1117 50.19 -32.60 -20.75
N GLU A 1118 50.60 -33.75 -20.20
CA GLU A 1118 50.73 -33.93 -18.74
C GLU A 1118 51.76 -32.98 -18.12
N ARG A 1119 52.86 -32.68 -18.83
CA ARG A 1119 53.86 -31.69 -18.37
C ARG A 1119 53.32 -30.28 -18.37
N ILE A 1120 52.67 -29.85 -19.45
CA ILE A 1120 52.04 -28.52 -19.55
C ILE A 1120 51.01 -28.36 -18.44
N ARG A 1121 50.13 -29.35 -18.29
CA ARG A 1121 49.12 -29.39 -17.23
C ARG A 1121 49.76 -29.30 -15.85
N GLY A 1122 50.83 -30.06 -15.59
CA GLY A 1122 51.57 -29.98 -14.33
C GLY A 1122 52.16 -28.60 -14.04
N PHE A 1123 52.75 -27.93 -15.04
CA PHE A 1123 53.28 -26.57 -14.84
C PHE A 1123 52.18 -25.56 -14.53
N ILE A 1124 51.07 -25.63 -15.27
CA ILE A 1124 49.89 -24.77 -15.07
C ILE A 1124 49.27 -24.99 -13.68
N GLU A 1125 49.10 -26.25 -13.26
CA GLU A 1125 48.53 -26.59 -11.96
C GLU A 1125 49.42 -26.10 -10.81
N HIS A 1126 50.75 -26.24 -10.93
CA HIS A 1126 51.68 -25.73 -9.93
C HIS A 1126 51.71 -24.19 -9.88
N PHE A 1127 51.66 -23.51 -11.02
CA PHE A 1127 51.56 -22.06 -11.08
C PHE A 1127 50.24 -21.57 -10.44
N SER A 1128 49.13 -22.23 -10.76
CA SER A 1128 47.81 -21.93 -10.19
C SER A 1128 47.78 -22.11 -8.67
N GLN A 1129 48.42 -23.17 -8.15
CA GLN A 1129 48.57 -23.38 -6.71
C GLN A 1129 49.34 -22.23 -6.04
N LEU A 1130 50.48 -21.83 -6.61
CA LEU A 1130 51.27 -20.70 -6.11
C LEU A 1130 50.47 -19.40 -6.14
N PHE A 1131 49.72 -19.15 -7.22
CA PHE A 1131 48.85 -17.99 -7.34
C PHE A 1131 47.76 -17.95 -6.25
N ILE A 1132 47.08 -19.08 -6.03
CA ILE A 1132 46.05 -19.24 -4.99
C ILE A 1132 46.67 -18.98 -3.59
N GLU A 1133 47.83 -19.56 -3.30
CA GLU A 1133 48.54 -19.36 -2.04
C GLU A 1133 48.93 -17.88 -1.81
N GLN A 1134 49.46 -17.23 -2.84
CA GLN A 1134 49.83 -15.81 -2.76
C GLN A 1134 48.62 -14.90 -2.62
N ARG A 1135 47.53 -15.18 -3.35
CA ARG A 1135 46.26 -14.45 -3.21
C ARG A 1135 45.68 -14.58 -1.80
N GLY A 1136 45.75 -15.78 -1.20
CA GLY A 1136 45.37 -16.00 0.19
C GLY A 1136 46.20 -15.17 1.18
N ARG A 1137 47.54 -15.13 1.00
CA ARG A 1137 48.44 -14.31 1.82
C ARG A 1137 48.19 -12.81 1.65
N LEU A 1138 47.98 -12.36 0.42
CA LEU A 1138 47.70 -10.95 0.11
C LEU A 1138 46.38 -10.51 0.75
N SER A 1139 45.34 -11.34 0.67
CA SER A 1139 44.06 -11.06 1.31
C SER A 1139 44.17 -10.99 2.84
N ALA A 1140 44.93 -11.88 3.46
CA ALA A 1140 45.20 -11.83 4.90
C ALA A 1140 45.99 -10.57 5.30
N LEU A 1141 46.96 -10.17 4.48
CA LEU A 1141 47.73 -8.93 4.68
C LEU A 1141 46.84 -7.68 4.53
N ALA A 1142 46.03 -7.62 3.48
CA ALA A 1142 45.10 -6.52 3.24
C ALA A 1142 44.08 -6.39 4.37
N SER A 1143 43.52 -7.51 4.84
CA SER A 1143 42.60 -7.54 5.99
C SER A 1143 43.28 -7.04 7.27
N SER A 1144 44.53 -7.45 7.50
CA SER A 1144 45.32 -6.98 8.66
C SER A 1144 45.64 -5.49 8.56
N PHE A 1145 45.91 -4.98 7.36
CA PHE A 1145 46.19 -3.57 7.11
C PHE A 1145 44.95 -2.69 7.28
N LEU A 1146 43.77 -3.15 6.86
CA LEU A 1146 42.51 -2.43 7.03
C LEU A 1146 42.01 -2.44 8.47
N ALA A 1147 42.39 -3.44 9.27
CA ALA A 1147 42.08 -3.50 10.70
C ALA A 1147 42.97 -2.57 11.56
N LEU A 1148 44.14 -2.20 11.03
CA LEU A 1148 45.08 -1.23 11.61
C LEU A 1148 44.65 0.20 11.27
#